data_AF-A0A8T6HBS4-F1
#
_entry.id   AF-A0A8T6HBS4-F1
#
_cell.length_a   1.000
_cell.length_b   1.000
_cell.length_c   1.000
_cell.angle_alpha   90.00
_cell.angle_beta   90.00
_cell.angle_gamma   90.00
#
_symmetry.space_group_name_H-M   'P 1'
#
loop_
_entity.id
_entity.type
_entity.pdbx_description
1 polymer ?
#
loop_
_entity_poly.entity_id
_entity_poly.type
_entity_poly.pdbx_seq_one_letter_code
_entity_poly.pdbx_strand_id
1 'polypeptide(L)'
;MNVTMLTDRLRLRGLWLLALVIVGALIFSACDLIGDDSEQEQQEQQAQQQEVEQETATAAPAPRPPAREPAEEPGREPPPQAQGGGEGAYAYSIVFPSLALVMVGDATATGLVISDGYVLVDERSLRGSRVASVMLSNGDVLEDVPIVGRDQFTGLAYLGPLDSNLVRRLPGALLGDGEGISPGSSVFTVGYGADNGTGSLPSIYSGVLSGVDEWEPGQRTFLRTDARPDSPFSTVGMILIDSAGTVIGFAPAALVGLGWYVSTGDLARSLPPAEIAASRAPDPDSAATEHVVTVPFGHHSAQLVLGDDATGQSASLSISTETPALFQLTDASGVVLQESRIISGATIISLAPETVGPYTLSIVPQPAMADRPSDDEASEAMPGDPTYRITSSAALMTMTETDEVASIEINTPFVGSIDIPGDADTFNLAVRGGAVYEILAQSLLIDAVLLIEGGGLDAVDDDTGGGPFGRDSALTLAPDEDGIVSLTIKDYADDATGAYILTIRQIGGELPEEKAAMEEEETTVSSASLSTPRGDVSVRGEITADGLQPTLLGIGSELGDDGSLIVQDNDGIFEIVVSIVGPDQSTARIFVFDADGQTVVSGRVVANCGAAGPCLASAVFITPEDAPGPAGEWRVLMQPEGAGSGISEWQIEVHRYDE
;
A
#
# COMPACT_ATOMS: atom_id res chain seq x y z
N MET A 1 60.97 23.09 6.52
CA MET A 1 59.95 24.17 6.69
C MET A 1 58.93 23.96 5.59
N ASN A 2 57.78 23.37 5.93
CA ASN A 2 56.88 22.73 4.98
C ASN A 2 55.86 23.71 4.39
N VAL A 3 55.74 23.67 3.06
CA VAL A 3 54.91 24.54 2.20
C VAL A 3 53.42 24.16 2.25
N THR A 4 53.06 23.03 2.87
CA THR A 4 51.68 22.51 2.91
C THR A 4 50.73 23.25 3.85
N MET A 5 51.21 23.99 4.86
CA MET A 5 50.32 24.76 5.76
C MET A 5 49.87 26.12 5.18
N LEU A 6 50.50 26.61 4.10
CA LEU A 6 50.16 27.92 3.53
C LEU A 6 48.97 27.85 2.55
N THR A 7 48.74 26.69 1.94
CA THR A 7 47.67 26.48 0.95
C THR A 7 46.28 26.34 1.56
N ASP A 8 46.15 25.76 2.76
CA ASP A 8 44.85 25.62 3.43
C ASP A 8 44.31 26.93 4.01
N ARG A 9 45.21 27.83 4.46
CA ARG A 9 44.81 29.16 4.94
C ARG A 9 44.39 30.11 3.81
N LEU A 10 44.79 29.84 2.57
CA LEU A 10 44.36 30.59 1.39
C LEU A 10 43.01 30.10 0.85
N ARG A 11 42.70 28.80 0.94
CA ARG A 11 41.39 28.23 0.56
C ARG A 11 40.27 28.66 1.52
N LEU A 12 40.52 28.68 2.83
CA LEU A 12 39.52 29.16 3.80
C LEU A 12 39.18 30.65 3.62
N ARG A 13 40.15 31.49 3.24
CA ARG A 13 39.91 32.92 3.01
C ARG A 13 39.18 33.22 1.70
N GLY A 14 39.33 32.37 0.69
CA GLY A 14 38.58 32.46 -0.57
C GLY A 14 37.10 32.12 -0.39
N LEU A 15 36.79 31.10 0.43
CA LEU A 15 35.41 30.70 0.74
C LEU A 15 34.65 31.76 1.55
N TRP A 16 35.31 32.44 2.49
CA TRP A 16 34.70 33.54 3.25
C TRP A 16 34.39 34.78 2.42
N LEU A 17 35.21 35.09 1.41
CA LEU A 17 34.95 36.19 0.48
C LEU A 17 33.80 35.88 -0.48
N LEU A 18 33.66 34.62 -0.91
CA LEU A 18 32.55 34.18 -1.75
C LEU A 18 31.21 34.23 -0.98
N ALA A 19 31.19 33.79 0.29
CA ALA A 19 30.01 33.85 1.15
C ALA A 19 29.55 35.30 1.42
N LEU A 20 30.49 36.24 1.60
CA LEU A 20 30.16 37.67 1.78
C LEU A 20 29.60 38.33 0.50
N VAL A 21 30.02 37.89 -0.69
CA VAL A 21 29.47 38.38 -1.96
C VAL A 21 28.05 37.85 -2.19
N ILE A 22 27.77 36.60 -1.82
CA ILE A 22 26.43 35.99 -1.94
C ILE A 22 25.44 36.64 -0.97
N VAL A 23 25.84 36.89 0.28
CA VAL A 23 25.01 37.60 1.27
C VAL A 23 24.78 39.06 0.85
N GLY A 24 25.77 39.71 0.26
CA GLY A 24 25.62 41.07 -0.27
C GLY A 24 24.64 41.16 -1.46
N ALA A 25 24.62 40.15 -2.34
CA ALA A 25 23.69 40.09 -3.46
C ALA A 25 22.24 39.82 -3.02
N LEU A 26 22.04 39.00 -1.98
CA LEU A 26 20.71 38.73 -1.42
C LEU A 26 20.11 39.94 -0.68
N ILE A 27 20.94 40.76 -0.03
CA ILE A 27 20.47 41.99 0.65
C ILE A 27 20.12 43.10 -0.36
N PHE A 28 20.83 43.21 -1.49
CA PHE A 28 20.48 44.18 -2.54
C PHE A 28 19.21 43.79 -3.30
N SER A 29 18.91 42.49 -3.45
CA SER A 29 17.67 42.03 -4.10
C SER A 29 16.42 42.20 -3.22
N ALA A 30 16.57 42.33 -1.90
CA ALA A 30 15.48 42.53 -0.95
C ALA A 30 15.11 44.01 -0.72
N CYS A 31 15.91 44.97 -1.20
CA CYS A 31 15.62 46.40 -1.03
C CYS A 31 14.91 47.06 -2.23
N ASP A 32 14.74 46.37 -3.35
CA ASP A 32 13.98 46.85 -4.52
C ASP A 32 12.48 46.47 -4.50
N LEU A 33 12.00 45.81 -3.43
CA LEU A 33 10.63 45.30 -3.31
C LEU A 33 9.74 46.06 -2.31
N ILE A 34 10.14 47.27 -1.89
CA ILE A 34 9.33 48.14 -1.03
C ILE A 34 9.17 49.49 -1.74
N GLY A 35 8.23 49.55 -2.68
CA GLY A 35 7.87 50.80 -3.36
C GLY A 35 6.71 50.65 -4.35
N ASP A 36 5.53 51.07 -3.91
CA ASP A 36 4.53 51.82 -4.72
C ASP A 36 3.52 51.08 -5.63
N ASP A 37 3.00 49.90 -5.24
CA ASP A 37 1.95 49.20 -6.01
C ASP A 37 0.48 49.54 -5.62
N SER A 38 0.24 50.26 -4.52
CA SER A 38 -1.13 50.43 -3.99
C SER A 38 -2.01 51.45 -4.71
N GLU A 39 -1.43 52.37 -5.51
CA GLU A 39 -2.21 53.41 -6.21
C GLU A 39 -2.66 52.98 -7.62
N GLN A 40 -1.97 52.03 -8.25
CA GLN A 40 -2.30 51.53 -9.60
C GLN A 40 -3.48 50.55 -9.58
N GLU A 41 -3.53 49.63 -8.60
CA GLU A 41 -4.64 48.68 -8.46
C GLU A 41 -5.98 49.38 -8.14
N GLN A 42 -5.96 50.49 -7.41
CA GLN A 42 -7.18 51.26 -7.12
C GLN A 42 -7.71 52.03 -8.33
N GLN A 43 -6.84 52.44 -9.27
CA GLN A 43 -7.25 53.11 -10.50
C GLN A 43 -7.82 52.12 -11.53
N GLU A 44 -7.27 50.91 -11.63
CA GLU A 44 -7.81 49.86 -12.52
C GLU A 44 -9.17 49.33 -12.04
N GLN A 45 -9.37 49.17 -10.72
CA GLN A 45 -10.66 48.77 -10.16
C GLN A 45 -11.75 49.85 -10.33
N GLN A 46 -11.39 51.15 -10.26
CA GLN A 46 -12.34 52.23 -10.54
C GLN A 46 -12.70 52.34 -12.03
N ALA A 47 -11.77 52.00 -12.94
CA ALA A 47 -12.04 51.98 -14.37
C ALA A 47 -12.99 50.81 -14.75
N GLN A 48 -12.78 49.62 -14.18
CA GLN A 48 -13.66 48.46 -14.43
C GLN A 48 -15.06 48.64 -13.81
N GLN A 49 -15.18 49.30 -12.66
CA GLN A 49 -16.51 49.60 -12.08
C GLN A 49 -17.30 50.62 -12.91
N GLN A 50 -16.64 51.60 -13.55
CA GLN A 50 -17.32 52.54 -14.45
C GLN A 50 -17.77 51.90 -15.76
N GLU A 51 -17.07 50.87 -16.25
CA GLU A 51 -17.43 50.16 -17.48
C GLU A 51 -18.66 49.26 -17.29
N VAL A 52 -18.78 48.62 -16.11
CA VAL A 52 -19.95 47.79 -15.73
C VAL A 52 -21.21 48.64 -15.45
N GLU A 53 -21.05 49.84 -14.87
CA GLU A 53 -22.19 50.75 -14.63
C GLU A 53 -22.75 51.35 -15.94
N GLN A 54 -21.91 51.48 -16.99
CA GLN A 54 -22.32 52.04 -18.26
C GLN A 54 -23.03 51.02 -19.18
N GLU A 55 -22.75 49.73 -19.02
CA GLU A 55 -23.39 48.65 -19.79
C GLU A 55 -24.76 48.22 -19.21
N THR A 56 -25.02 48.51 -17.93
CA THR A 56 -26.27 48.13 -17.25
C THR A 56 -27.44 49.09 -17.52
N ALA A 57 -27.23 50.23 -18.19
CA ALA A 57 -28.24 51.28 -18.33
C ALA A 57 -29.17 51.18 -19.57
N THR A 58 -28.98 50.23 -20.50
CA THR A 58 -29.80 50.19 -21.74
C THR A 58 -30.17 48.79 -22.22
N ALA A 59 -31.00 48.05 -21.48
CA ALA A 59 -31.70 46.88 -22.02
C ALA A 59 -33.18 46.87 -21.57
N ALA A 60 -34.08 47.24 -22.48
CA ALA A 60 -35.53 47.11 -22.29
C ALA A 60 -36.00 45.68 -22.65
N PRO A 61 -37.01 45.10 -21.96
CA PRO A 61 -37.40 43.71 -22.16
C PRO A 61 -38.32 43.54 -23.39
N ALA A 62 -38.01 42.56 -24.24
CA ALA A 62 -38.88 42.11 -25.33
C ALA A 62 -39.92 41.06 -24.83
N PRO A 63 -41.12 40.96 -25.47
CA PRO A 63 -42.20 40.11 -24.99
C PRO A 63 -42.03 38.61 -25.36
N ARG A 64 -42.50 37.72 -24.48
CA ARG A 64 -42.50 36.25 -24.63
C ARG A 64 -43.34 35.77 -25.83
N PRO A 65 -42.86 34.80 -26.61
CA PRO A 65 -43.69 34.03 -27.54
C PRO A 65 -44.49 32.92 -26.80
N PRO A 66 -45.65 32.49 -27.35
CA PRO A 66 -46.52 31.52 -26.71
C PRO A 66 -46.00 30.08 -26.82
N ALA A 67 -46.33 29.27 -25.82
CA ALA A 67 -45.95 27.87 -25.68
C ALA A 67 -46.46 26.99 -26.83
N ARG A 68 -45.61 26.07 -27.31
CA ARG A 68 -45.98 24.96 -28.21
C ARG A 68 -45.99 23.65 -27.43
N GLU A 69 -46.98 22.82 -27.76
CA GLU A 69 -47.20 21.45 -27.29
C GLU A 69 -46.08 20.47 -27.74
N PRO A 70 -45.91 19.33 -27.03
CA PRO A 70 -44.70 18.50 -27.12
C PRO A 70 -44.67 17.63 -28.39
N ALA A 71 -43.50 17.60 -29.05
CA ALA A 71 -43.22 16.71 -30.18
C ALA A 71 -42.22 15.62 -29.76
N GLU A 72 -42.41 14.42 -30.32
CA GLU A 72 -41.66 13.17 -30.10
C GLU A 72 -40.14 13.31 -30.32
N GLU A 73 -39.35 12.58 -29.51
CA GLU A 73 -37.87 12.55 -29.51
C GLU A 73 -37.27 12.01 -30.82
N PRO A 74 -36.39 12.76 -31.51
CA PRO A 74 -35.47 12.22 -32.50
C PRO A 74 -34.18 11.71 -31.83
N GLY A 75 -33.61 10.64 -32.40
CA GLY A 75 -32.38 10.00 -31.92
C GLY A 75 -31.19 10.96 -31.75
N ARG A 76 -30.31 10.61 -30.80
CA ARG A 76 -29.13 11.38 -30.37
C ARG A 76 -28.34 11.90 -31.58
N GLU A 77 -28.33 13.21 -31.75
CA GLU A 77 -27.43 13.92 -32.65
C GLU A 77 -26.02 13.90 -32.03
N PRO A 78 -24.95 13.63 -32.82
CA PRO A 78 -23.58 13.68 -32.31
C PRO A 78 -23.28 15.09 -31.78
N PRO A 79 -22.42 15.24 -30.75
CA PRO A 79 -22.06 16.54 -30.24
C PRO A 79 -21.52 17.44 -31.37
N PRO A 80 -21.82 18.75 -31.35
CA PRO A 80 -21.39 19.67 -32.41
C PRO A 80 -19.87 19.60 -32.55
N GLN A 81 -19.41 19.30 -33.77
CA GLN A 81 -17.98 19.33 -34.11
C GLN A 81 -17.40 20.66 -33.66
N ALA A 82 -16.38 20.61 -32.80
CA ALA A 82 -15.61 21.78 -32.40
C ALA A 82 -15.14 22.52 -33.66
N GLN A 83 -15.76 23.65 -33.98
CA GLN A 83 -15.41 24.43 -35.15
C GLN A 83 -14.00 25.01 -34.94
N GLY A 84 -12.99 24.36 -35.52
CA GLY A 84 -11.63 24.92 -35.66
C GLY A 84 -10.48 24.23 -34.90
N GLY A 85 -10.67 23.06 -34.29
CA GLY A 85 -9.66 22.51 -33.36
C GLY A 85 -8.93 21.20 -33.74
N GLY A 86 -9.15 20.63 -34.93
CA GLY A 86 -8.50 19.38 -35.36
C GLY A 86 -8.93 18.14 -34.55
N GLU A 87 -8.21 17.03 -34.72
CA GLU A 87 -8.53 15.74 -34.06
C GLU A 87 -8.47 15.84 -32.52
N GLY A 88 -7.50 16.59 -31.97
CA GLY A 88 -7.38 16.78 -30.52
C GLY A 88 -8.58 17.49 -29.89
N ALA A 89 -9.11 18.53 -30.53
CA ALA A 89 -10.30 19.20 -30.01
C ALA A 89 -11.56 18.33 -30.12
N TYR A 90 -11.63 17.48 -31.14
CA TYR A 90 -12.69 16.49 -31.25
C TYR A 90 -12.59 15.48 -30.09
N ALA A 91 -11.45 14.81 -29.93
CA ALA A 91 -11.22 13.84 -28.86
C ALA A 91 -11.48 14.44 -27.47
N TYR A 92 -10.97 15.66 -27.22
CA TYR A 92 -11.23 16.39 -25.97
C TYR A 92 -12.72 16.63 -25.72
N SER A 93 -13.47 17.05 -26.75
CA SER A 93 -14.92 17.31 -26.60
C SER A 93 -15.74 16.06 -26.25
N ILE A 94 -15.24 14.87 -26.61
CA ILE A 94 -15.88 13.60 -26.28
C ILE A 94 -15.64 13.22 -24.81
N VAL A 95 -14.40 13.35 -24.33
CA VAL A 95 -14.04 12.92 -22.96
C VAL A 95 -14.31 13.98 -21.89
N PHE A 96 -14.30 15.27 -22.23
CA PHE A 96 -14.45 16.38 -21.28
C PHE A 96 -15.63 16.23 -20.30
N PRO A 97 -16.83 15.79 -20.73
CA PRO A 97 -17.97 15.63 -19.81
C PRO A 97 -17.79 14.51 -18.77
N SER A 98 -16.81 13.63 -18.96
CA SER A 98 -16.47 12.53 -18.03
C SER A 98 -15.34 12.91 -17.08
N LEU A 99 -14.67 14.05 -17.28
CA LEU A 99 -13.60 14.52 -16.41
C LEU A 99 -14.18 15.13 -15.13
N ALA A 100 -13.47 14.92 -14.03
CA ALA A 100 -13.78 15.50 -12.73
C ALA A 100 -12.50 16.03 -12.07
N LEU A 101 -12.66 16.95 -11.13
CA LEU A 101 -11.63 17.38 -10.20
C LEU A 101 -11.93 16.74 -8.84
N VAL A 102 -11.03 15.86 -8.39
CA VAL A 102 -11.10 15.22 -7.07
C VAL A 102 -10.32 16.07 -6.08
N MET A 103 -10.87 16.28 -4.90
CA MET A 103 -10.33 17.18 -3.88
C MET A 103 -10.31 16.50 -2.52
N VAL A 104 -9.17 16.53 -1.84
CA VAL A 104 -8.97 16.07 -0.46
C VAL A 104 -8.14 17.12 0.28
N GLY A 105 -8.78 17.86 1.19
CA GLY A 105 -8.14 19.00 1.84
C GLY A 105 -7.73 20.07 0.81
N ASP A 106 -6.44 20.35 0.72
CA ASP A 106 -5.83 21.26 -0.26
C ASP A 106 -5.31 20.56 -1.53
N ALA A 107 -5.34 19.23 -1.56
CA ALA A 107 -4.89 18.45 -2.70
C ALA A 107 -5.98 18.37 -3.79
N THR A 108 -5.56 18.46 -5.05
CA THR A 108 -6.43 18.26 -6.21
C THR A 108 -5.85 17.24 -7.17
N ALA A 109 -6.73 16.48 -7.83
CA ALA A 109 -6.36 15.45 -8.79
C ALA A 109 -7.37 15.32 -9.93
N THR A 110 -6.92 14.78 -11.05
CA THR A 110 -7.81 14.43 -12.16
C THR A 110 -8.59 13.16 -11.80
N GLY A 111 -9.92 13.26 -11.88
CA GLY A 111 -10.83 12.14 -11.80
C GLY A 111 -11.45 11.79 -13.16
N LEU A 112 -11.74 10.51 -13.38
CA LEU A 112 -12.47 10.02 -14.55
C LEU A 112 -13.76 9.32 -14.12
N VAL A 113 -14.90 9.89 -14.47
CA VAL A 113 -16.21 9.24 -14.31
C VAL A 113 -16.33 8.14 -15.37
N ILE A 114 -16.41 6.88 -14.93
CA ILE A 114 -16.62 5.73 -15.81
C ILE A 114 -18.09 5.35 -15.91
N SER A 115 -18.46 4.62 -16.96
CA SER A 115 -19.85 4.28 -17.29
C SER A 115 -20.60 3.53 -16.19
N ASP A 116 -19.91 2.86 -15.28
CA ASP A 116 -20.49 2.13 -14.14
C ASP A 116 -20.80 3.02 -12.93
N GLY A 117 -20.56 4.33 -13.04
CA GLY A 117 -20.87 5.30 -12.00
C GLY A 117 -19.81 5.39 -10.89
N TYR A 118 -18.57 5.01 -11.18
CA TYR A 118 -17.42 5.22 -10.31
C TYR A 118 -16.52 6.33 -10.87
N VAL A 119 -15.66 6.87 -10.02
CA VAL A 119 -14.60 7.79 -10.42
C VAL A 119 -13.25 7.12 -10.20
N LEU A 120 -12.45 7.02 -11.25
CA LEU A 120 -11.05 6.62 -11.17
C LEU A 120 -10.19 7.85 -10.83
N VAL A 121 -9.24 7.68 -9.93
CA VAL A 121 -8.31 8.73 -9.52
C VAL A 121 -6.97 8.11 -9.12
N ASP A 122 -5.92 8.93 -9.14
CA ASP A 122 -4.63 8.61 -8.53
C ASP A 122 -4.78 8.36 -7.01
N GLU A 123 -4.29 7.23 -6.53
CA GLU A 123 -4.44 6.78 -5.14
C GLU A 123 -3.71 7.70 -4.15
N ARG A 124 -2.48 8.11 -4.49
CA ARG A 124 -1.62 8.95 -3.66
C ARG A 124 -2.24 10.32 -3.40
N SER A 125 -3.01 10.83 -4.36
CA SER A 125 -3.76 12.08 -4.24
C SER A 125 -4.81 12.06 -3.14
N LEU A 126 -5.24 10.88 -2.72
CA LEU A 126 -6.24 10.72 -1.68
C LEU A 126 -5.66 10.79 -0.27
N ARG A 127 -4.33 10.75 -0.12
CA ARG A 127 -3.60 10.94 1.15
C ARG A 127 -4.20 10.11 2.30
N GLY A 128 -4.48 8.83 2.05
CA GLY A 128 -5.07 7.92 3.05
C GLY A 128 -6.53 8.22 3.46
N SER A 129 -7.18 9.25 2.91
CA SER A 129 -8.56 9.60 3.26
C SER A 129 -9.54 8.48 2.90
N ARG A 130 -10.70 8.42 3.56
CA ARG A 130 -11.77 7.46 3.26
C ARG A 130 -12.87 8.03 2.36
N VAL A 131 -12.87 9.35 2.19
CA VAL A 131 -13.82 10.08 1.37
C VAL A 131 -13.09 11.18 0.59
N ALA A 132 -13.69 11.65 -0.50
CA ALA A 132 -13.19 12.81 -1.22
C ALA A 132 -14.35 13.65 -1.77
N SER A 133 -14.09 14.93 -2.03
CA SER A 133 -15.02 15.76 -2.79
C SER A 133 -14.75 15.63 -4.29
N VAL A 134 -15.80 15.49 -5.09
CA VAL A 134 -15.70 15.35 -6.55
C VAL A 134 -16.46 16.48 -7.23
N MET A 135 -15.74 17.38 -7.90
CA MET A 135 -16.31 18.40 -8.76
C MET A 135 -16.40 17.90 -10.20
N LEU A 136 -17.61 17.80 -10.72
CA LEU A 136 -17.89 17.29 -12.06
C LEU A 136 -17.71 18.39 -13.12
N SER A 137 -17.53 18.00 -14.39
CA SER A 137 -17.34 18.95 -15.51
C SER A 137 -18.50 19.95 -15.71
N ASN A 138 -19.69 19.63 -15.18
CA ASN A 138 -20.87 20.51 -15.22
C ASN A 138 -20.90 21.54 -14.06
N GLY A 139 -19.91 21.49 -13.16
CA GLY A 139 -19.79 22.36 -11.99
C GLY A 139 -20.47 21.84 -10.72
N ASP A 140 -21.18 20.71 -10.77
CA ASP A 140 -21.74 20.09 -9.56
C ASP A 140 -20.61 19.58 -8.67
N VAL A 141 -20.71 19.82 -7.36
CA VAL A 141 -19.77 19.31 -6.36
C VAL A 141 -20.47 18.25 -5.53
N LEU A 142 -19.88 17.07 -5.46
CA LEU A 142 -20.30 15.96 -4.62
C LEU A 142 -19.36 15.89 -3.43
N GLU A 143 -19.86 16.16 -2.24
CA GLU A 143 -19.11 16.07 -0.99
C GLU A 143 -19.14 14.63 -0.46
N ASP A 144 -18.11 14.26 0.31
CA ASP A 144 -18.00 12.98 1.03
C ASP A 144 -18.24 11.72 0.18
N VAL A 145 -17.73 11.71 -1.06
CA VAL A 145 -17.81 10.53 -1.94
C VAL A 145 -16.90 9.44 -1.38
N PRO A 146 -17.42 8.24 -1.06
CA PRO A 146 -16.63 7.20 -0.43
C PRO A 146 -15.62 6.59 -1.40
N ILE A 147 -14.43 6.29 -0.88
CA ILE A 147 -13.40 5.52 -1.57
C ILE A 147 -13.68 4.05 -1.28
N VAL A 148 -13.98 3.27 -2.33
CA VAL A 148 -14.46 1.88 -2.23
C VAL A 148 -13.42 0.84 -2.61
N GLY A 149 -12.28 1.28 -3.14
CA GLY A 149 -11.18 0.37 -3.46
C GLY A 149 -9.92 1.12 -3.88
N ARG A 150 -8.79 0.47 -3.65
CA ARG A 150 -7.44 0.93 -3.99
C ARG A 150 -6.71 -0.21 -4.68
N ASP A 151 -6.02 0.10 -5.77
CA ASP A 151 -5.09 -0.79 -6.46
C ASP A 151 -3.69 -0.20 -6.29
N GLN A 152 -2.98 -0.69 -5.27
CA GLN A 152 -1.63 -0.23 -4.94
C GLN A 152 -0.57 -0.70 -5.94
N PHE A 153 -0.88 -1.62 -6.87
CA PHE A 153 0.05 -1.98 -7.94
C PHE A 153 0.06 -0.91 -9.03
N THR A 154 -1.12 -0.40 -9.39
CA THR A 154 -1.26 0.59 -10.45
C THR A 154 -1.32 2.03 -9.95
N GLY A 155 -1.47 2.23 -8.64
CA GLY A 155 -1.56 3.53 -8.00
C GLY A 155 -2.93 4.18 -8.22
N LEU A 156 -3.99 3.37 -8.32
CA LEU A 156 -5.34 3.83 -8.65
C LEU A 156 -6.31 3.61 -7.50
N ALA A 157 -7.32 4.46 -7.44
CA ALA A 157 -8.42 4.33 -6.49
C ALA A 157 -9.77 4.58 -7.16
N TYR A 158 -10.80 4.01 -6.53
CA TYR A 158 -12.17 3.99 -7.03
C TYR A 158 -13.08 4.69 -6.01
N LEU A 159 -13.78 5.73 -6.46
CA LEU A 159 -14.72 6.49 -5.65
C LEU A 159 -16.16 6.23 -6.12
N GLY A 160 -17.10 6.14 -5.19
CA GLY A 160 -18.53 6.02 -5.48
C GLY A 160 -19.19 4.82 -4.78
N PRO A 161 -20.29 4.28 -5.33
CA PRO A 161 -20.92 4.68 -6.58
C PRO A 161 -21.55 6.08 -6.49
N LEU A 162 -21.45 6.84 -7.57
CA LEU A 162 -22.17 8.09 -7.76
C LEU A 162 -23.67 7.81 -7.94
N ASP A 163 -24.53 8.77 -7.56
CA ASP A 163 -25.97 8.65 -7.76
C ASP A 163 -26.28 8.37 -9.25
N SER A 164 -26.97 7.26 -9.51
CA SER A 164 -27.39 6.83 -10.84
C SER A 164 -28.16 7.89 -11.65
N ASN A 165 -28.78 8.88 -10.99
CA ASN A 165 -29.44 10.00 -11.67
C ASN A 165 -28.44 11.08 -12.13
N LEU A 166 -27.33 11.26 -11.44
CA LEU A 166 -26.20 12.11 -11.84
C LEU A 166 -25.43 11.44 -12.99
N VAL A 167 -25.14 10.14 -12.87
CA VAL A 167 -24.49 9.34 -13.92
C VAL A 167 -25.32 9.30 -15.21
N ARG A 168 -26.66 9.32 -15.13
CA ARG A 168 -27.50 9.42 -16.36
C ARG A 168 -27.39 10.76 -17.08
N ARG A 169 -26.92 11.82 -16.39
CA ARG A 169 -26.78 13.17 -16.94
C ARG A 169 -25.36 13.48 -17.40
N LEU A 170 -24.37 12.71 -16.94
CA LEU A 170 -22.97 12.82 -17.36
C LEU A 170 -22.59 11.56 -18.15
N PRO A 171 -22.21 11.65 -19.42
CA PRO A 171 -21.76 10.46 -20.12
C PRO A 171 -20.47 9.98 -19.44
N GLY A 172 -20.51 8.77 -18.88
CA GLY A 172 -19.29 8.11 -18.39
C GLY A 172 -18.35 7.86 -19.57
N ALA A 173 -17.05 7.90 -19.30
CA ALA A 173 -16.06 7.65 -20.31
C ALA A 173 -16.19 6.23 -20.87
N LEU A 174 -15.92 6.09 -22.16
CA LEU A 174 -15.74 4.80 -22.80
C LEU A 174 -14.28 4.37 -22.60
N LEU A 175 -14.09 3.27 -21.86
CA LEU A 175 -12.79 2.62 -21.71
C LEU A 175 -12.54 1.73 -22.93
N GLY A 176 -11.38 1.90 -23.54
CA GLY A 176 -10.82 1.06 -24.60
C GLY A 176 -9.61 0.31 -24.09
N ASP A 177 -9.17 -0.67 -24.86
CA ASP A 177 -7.98 -1.47 -24.53
C ASP A 177 -6.69 -0.68 -24.79
N GLY A 178 -6.55 -0.11 -25.98
CA GLY A 178 -5.38 0.69 -26.35
C GLY A 178 -4.15 -0.13 -26.76
N GLU A 179 -4.04 -1.38 -26.33
CA GLU A 179 -2.88 -2.26 -26.56
C GLU A 179 -2.68 -2.62 -28.04
N GLY A 180 -3.77 -2.70 -28.80
CA GLY A 180 -3.73 -2.95 -30.25
C GLY A 180 -3.42 -1.73 -31.12
N ILE A 181 -3.23 -0.54 -30.52
CA ILE A 181 -2.98 0.69 -31.27
C ILE A 181 -1.55 0.68 -31.81
N SER A 182 -1.39 0.99 -33.10
CA SER A 182 -0.07 1.00 -33.73
C SER A 182 0.79 2.17 -33.22
N PRO A 183 2.08 1.96 -32.91
CA PRO A 183 3.00 3.06 -32.65
C PRO A 183 3.00 4.10 -33.79
N GLY A 184 3.08 5.38 -33.42
CA GLY A 184 2.92 6.53 -34.30
C GLY A 184 1.48 7.04 -34.42
N SER A 185 0.49 6.34 -33.86
CA SER A 185 -0.90 6.82 -33.81
C SER A 185 -1.02 8.05 -32.91
N SER A 186 -1.82 9.03 -33.31
CA SER A 186 -2.08 10.23 -32.51
C SER A 186 -2.83 9.89 -31.23
N VAL A 187 -2.32 10.42 -30.12
CA VAL A 187 -2.91 10.28 -28.79
C VAL A 187 -2.84 11.61 -28.06
N PHE A 188 -3.67 11.76 -27.04
CA PHE A 188 -3.78 12.99 -26.26
C PHE A 188 -3.82 12.66 -24.78
N THR A 189 -3.04 13.39 -23.99
CA THR A 189 -3.12 13.35 -22.53
C THR A 189 -4.01 14.47 -22.07
N VAL A 190 -4.98 14.17 -21.22
CA VAL A 190 -5.95 15.12 -20.68
C VAL A 190 -6.05 15.03 -19.16
N GLY A 191 -6.28 16.17 -18.53
CA GLY A 191 -6.56 16.22 -17.10
C GLY A 191 -6.22 17.57 -16.47
N TYR A 192 -6.46 17.67 -15.17
CA TYR A 192 -6.16 18.83 -14.36
C TYR A 192 -4.71 18.77 -13.89
N GLY A 193 -3.98 19.90 -14.05
CA GLY A 193 -2.65 20.03 -13.47
C GLY A 193 -2.70 20.25 -11.95
N ALA A 194 -1.58 20.03 -11.26
CA ALA A 194 -1.50 20.14 -9.80
C ALA A 194 -1.87 21.55 -9.26
N ASP A 195 -1.65 22.60 -10.06
CA ASP A 195 -1.99 23.98 -9.68
C ASP A 195 -3.45 24.37 -10.02
N ASN A 196 -4.25 23.43 -10.55
CA ASN A 196 -5.61 23.72 -10.97
C ASN A 196 -6.55 23.77 -9.77
N GLY A 197 -7.14 24.95 -9.55
CA GLY A 197 -8.26 25.13 -8.63
C GLY A 197 -9.62 24.90 -9.29
N THR A 198 -10.69 25.11 -8.54
CA THR A 198 -12.10 24.91 -8.92
C THR A 198 -12.59 25.77 -10.11
N GLY A 199 -11.76 26.68 -10.64
CA GLY A 199 -12.04 27.50 -11.82
C GLY A 199 -11.25 27.13 -13.08
N SER A 200 -10.32 26.16 -12.99
CA SER A 200 -9.47 25.76 -14.11
C SER A 200 -10.19 24.81 -15.07
N LEU A 201 -9.85 24.90 -16.35
CA LEU A 201 -10.19 23.86 -17.33
C LEU A 201 -9.08 22.80 -17.36
N PRO A 202 -9.41 21.53 -17.65
CA PRO A 202 -8.39 20.52 -17.85
C PRO A 202 -7.55 20.84 -19.09
N SER A 203 -6.26 20.57 -18.98
CA SER A 203 -5.28 20.74 -20.04
C SER A 203 -5.33 19.56 -21.01
N ILE A 204 -4.86 19.78 -22.23
CA ILE A 204 -4.66 18.74 -23.24
C ILE A 204 -3.26 18.85 -23.85
N TYR A 205 -2.59 17.71 -23.98
CA TYR A 205 -1.26 17.57 -24.58
C TYR A 205 -1.35 16.57 -25.72
N SER A 206 -0.79 16.90 -26.89
CA SER A 206 -0.83 16.05 -28.07
C SER A 206 0.51 15.39 -28.33
N GLY A 207 0.48 14.15 -28.81
CA GLY A 207 1.66 13.43 -29.24
C GLY A 207 1.28 12.16 -29.98
N VAL A 208 2.15 11.17 -29.92
CA VAL A 208 1.99 9.86 -30.54
C VAL A 208 2.26 8.73 -29.56
N LEU A 209 1.52 7.64 -29.73
CA LEU A 209 1.84 6.39 -29.06
C LEU A 209 3.22 5.93 -29.54
N SER A 210 4.18 5.89 -28.63
CA SER A 210 5.58 5.55 -28.88
C SER A 210 5.87 4.07 -28.70
N GLY A 211 5.04 3.34 -27.97
CA GLY A 211 5.20 1.91 -27.74
C GLY A 211 4.18 1.34 -26.78
N VAL A 212 4.20 0.01 -26.69
CA VAL A 212 3.44 -0.79 -25.73
C VAL A 212 4.44 -1.74 -25.08
N ASP A 213 4.44 -1.79 -23.76
CA ASP A 213 5.37 -2.59 -22.95
C ASP A 213 4.53 -3.39 -21.92
N GLU A 214 4.96 -4.61 -21.58
CA GLU A 214 4.25 -5.48 -20.62
C GLU A 214 5.10 -5.69 -19.36
N TRP A 215 4.48 -5.58 -18.20
CA TRP A 215 5.04 -5.94 -16.91
C TRP A 215 4.41 -7.25 -16.45
N GLU A 216 5.08 -8.33 -16.82
CA GLU A 216 4.66 -9.72 -16.56
C GLU A 216 4.32 -10.01 -15.08
N PRO A 217 5.11 -9.56 -14.08
CA PRO A 217 4.84 -9.90 -12.67
C PRO A 217 3.46 -9.44 -12.19
N GLY A 218 3.03 -8.25 -12.61
CA GLY A 218 1.70 -7.73 -12.31
C GLY A 218 0.66 -7.98 -13.40
N GLN A 219 1.03 -8.64 -14.51
CA GLN A 219 0.19 -8.78 -15.71
C GLN A 219 -0.45 -7.46 -16.13
N ARG A 220 0.40 -6.42 -16.27
CA ARG A 220 -0.03 -5.07 -16.67
C ARG A 220 0.65 -4.63 -17.96
N THR A 221 -0.13 -4.05 -18.85
CA THR A 221 0.31 -3.42 -20.07
C THR A 221 0.41 -1.92 -19.89
N PHE A 222 1.49 -1.35 -20.42
CA PHE A 222 1.77 0.06 -20.41
C PHE A 222 1.84 0.64 -21.81
N LEU A 223 1.23 1.81 -21.97
CA LEU A 223 1.27 2.62 -23.16
C LEU A 223 2.28 3.74 -22.96
N ARG A 224 3.30 3.80 -23.83
CA ARG A 224 4.29 4.88 -23.82
C ARG A 224 3.96 5.94 -24.85
N THR A 225 4.03 7.21 -24.48
CA THR A 225 3.71 8.36 -25.36
C THR A 225 4.66 9.53 -25.12
N ASP A 226 4.84 10.37 -26.14
CA ASP A 226 5.49 11.68 -25.99
C ASP A 226 4.48 12.81 -25.71
N ALA A 227 3.17 12.49 -25.67
CA ALA A 227 2.09 13.40 -25.30
C ALA A 227 2.09 13.68 -23.79
N ARG A 228 3.12 14.31 -23.24
CA ARG A 228 3.23 14.53 -21.79
C ARG A 228 3.33 16.01 -21.42
N PRO A 229 2.93 16.39 -20.19
CA PRO A 229 3.16 17.73 -19.66
C PRO A 229 4.66 18.01 -19.47
N ASP A 230 5.06 19.28 -19.61
CA ASP A 230 6.47 19.68 -19.51
C ASP A 230 7.05 19.58 -18.09
N SER A 231 6.18 19.55 -17.06
CA SER A 231 6.58 19.41 -15.65
C SER A 231 6.01 18.11 -15.07
N PRO A 232 6.85 17.19 -14.58
CA PRO A 232 6.39 15.94 -13.96
C PRO A 232 5.65 16.17 -12.62
N PHE A 233 5.84 17.33 -12.00
CA PHE A 233 5.19 17.68 -10.73
C PHE A 233 3.81 18.31 -10.91
N SER A 234 3.42 18.67 -12.13
CA SER A 234 2.11 19.28 -12.41
C SER A 234 1.06 18.25 -12.85
N THR A 235 1.28 16.96 -12.64
CA THR A 235 0.49 15.90 -13.28
C THR A 235 -0.04 14.92 -12.27
N VAL A 236 -1.35 14.91 -12.05
CA VAL A 236 -1.96 14.06 -11.03
C VAL A 236 -3.15 13.32 -11.64
N GLY A 237 -3.01 12.00 -11.83
CA GLY A 237 -4.07 11.13 -12.36
C GLY A 237 -4.46 11.38 -13.83
N MET A 238 -3.49 11.69 -14.70
CA MET A 238 -3.80 12.07 -16.09
C MET A 238 -4.29 10.88 -16.93
N ILE A 239 -5.09 11.19 -17.94
CA ILE A 239 -5.78 10.21 -18.77
C ILE A 239 -5.25 10.29 -20.21
N LEU A 240 -4.96 9.14 -20.80
CA LEU A 240 -4.59 9.01 -22.20
C LEU A 240 -5.80 8.65 -23.04
N ILE A 241 -6.05 9.42 -24.10
CA ILE A 241 -7.13 9.20 -25.06
C ILE A 241 -6.61 9.03 -26.49
N ASP A 242 -7.32 8.23 -27.28
CA ASP A 242 -7.09 8.13 -28.72
C ASP A 242 -7.73 9.30 -29.50
N SER A 243 -7.57 9.32 -30.83
CA SER A 243 -8.16 10.36 -31.70
C SER A 243 -9.68 10.31 -31.82
N ALA A 244 -10.32 9.23 -31.36
CA ALA A 244 -11.78 9.14 -31.27
C ALA A 244 -12.32 9.65 -29.92
N GLY A 245 -11.45 9.95 -28.96
CA GLY A 245 -11.84 10.33 -27.60
C GLY A 245 -12.14 9.12 -26.70
N THR A 246 -11.72 7.92 -27.09
CA THR A 246 -11.75 6.73 -26.24
C THR A 246 -10.63 6.84 -25.20
N VAL A 247 -10.93 6.55 -23.94
CA VAL A 247 -9.91 6.46 -22.90
C VAL A 247 -9.17 5.14 -23.07
N ILE A 248 -7.86 5.18 -23.26
CA ILE A 248 -7.01 4.01 -23.53
C ILE A 248 -5.97 3.78 -22.44
N GLY A 249 -5.71 4.77 -21.59
CA GLY A 249 -4.86 4.58 -20.44
C GLY A 249 -5.07 5.61 -19.35
N PHE A 250 -4.61 5.26 -18.15
CA PHE A 250 -4.60 6.13 -16.98
C PHE A 250 -3.23 6.02 -16.32
N ALA A 251 -2.70 7.11 -15.78
CA ALA A 251 -1.46 7.04 -15.01
C ALA A 251 -1.50 7.85 -13.71
N PRO A 252 -0.95 7.29 -12.62
CA PRO A 252 -0.59 8.07 -11.46
C PRO A 252 0.52 9.07 -11.79
N ALA A 253 0.69 10.06 -10.92
CA ALA A 253 1.62 11.19 -11.15
C ALA A 253 3.04 10.74 -11.56
N ALA A 254 3.56 9.72 -10.89
CA ALA A 254 4.91 9.19 -11.11
C ALA A 254 5.14 8.69 -12.56
N LEU A 255 4.10 8.15 -13.21
CA LEU A 255 4.21 7.56 -14.55
C LEU A 255 3.98 8.59 -15.67
N VAL A 256 3.12 9.58 -15.42
CA VAL A 256 2.77 10.61 -16.42
C VAL A 256 4.00 11.41 -16.86
N GLY A 257 4.86 11.81 -15.92
CA GLY A 257 6.10 12.53 -16.22
C GLY A 257 7.04 11.75 -17.14
N LEU A 258 6.98 10.42 -17.08
CA LEU A 258 7.75 9.52 -17.94
C LEU A 258 7.05 9.26 -19.29
N GLY A 259 5.79 9.66 -19.43
CA GLY A 259 4.96 9.37 -20.60
C GLY A 259 4.40 7.95 -20.61
N TRP A 260 4.21 7.33 -19.45
CA TRP A 260 3.70 5.95 -19.31
C TRP A 260 2.29 5.97 -18.75
N TYR A 261 1.42 5.12 -19.29
CA TYR A 261 0.02 4.95 -18.89
C TYR A 261 -0.32 3.48 -18.75
N VAL A 262 -1.02 3.11 -17.68
CA VAL A 262 -1.59 1.78 -17.52
C VAL A 262 -2.73 1.63 -18.53
N SER A 263 -2.72 0.55 -19.30
CA SER A 263 -3.78 0.18 -20.24
C SER A 263 -5.13 0.12 -19.54
N THR A 264 -6.15 0.80 -20.06
CA THR A 264 -7.51 0.67 -19.50
C THR A 264 -8.16 -0.67 -19.86
N GLY A 265 -7.59 -1.44 -20.79
CA GLY A 265 -7.94 -2.84 -21.03
C GLY A 265 -7.66 -3.74 -19.83
N ASP A 266 -6.61 -3.44 -19.08
CA ASP A 266 -6.31 -4.14 -17.82
C ASP A 266 -7.24 -3.71 -16.68
N LEU A 267 -7.52 -2.40 -16.59
CA LEU A 267 -8.37 -1.83 -15.54
C LEU A 267 -9.83 -2.28 -15.67
N ALA A 268 -10.34 -2.42 -16.89
CA ALA A 268 -11.71 -2.88 -17.12
C ALA A 268 -11.92 -4.35 -16.68
N ARG A 269 -10.85 -5.16 -16.64
CA ARG A 269 -10.89 -6.57 -16.20
C ARG A 269 -10.90 -6.73 -14.68
N SER A 270 -10.54 -5.68 -13.94
CA SER A 270 -10.37 -5.70 -12.48
C SER A 270 -11.48 -4.97 -11.71
N LEU A 271 -12.64 -4.69 -12.32
CA LEU A 271 -13.78 -4.01 -11.70
C LEU A 271 -14.83 -4.97 -11.08
N PRO A 272 -15.32 -4.71 -9.84
CA PRO A 272 -14.77 -3.76 -8.87
C PRO A 272 -13.38 -4.22 -8.41
N PRO A 273 -12.48 -3.28 -8.05
CA PRO A 273 -11.15 -3.62 -7.56
C PRO A 273 -11.29 -4.66 -6.44
N ALA A 274 -10.62 -5.79 -6.58
CA ALA A 274 -10.31 -6.60 -5.41
C ALA A 274 -9.55 -5.70 -4.42
N GLU A 275 -9.76 -5.88 -3.12
CA GLU A 275 -8.78 -5.40 -2.14
C GLU A 275 -7.45 -6.03 -2.54
N ILE A 276 -6.52 -5.22 -3.08
CA ILE A 276 -5.19 -5.71 -3.41
C ILE A 276 -4.18 -5.00 -2.51
N ALA A 277 -3.43 -5.85 -1.84
CA ALA A 277 -2.57 -5.63 -0.68
C ALA A 277 -3.35 -5.21 0.57
N ALA A 278 -3.00 -5.82 1.68
CA ALA A 278 -3.55 -5.50 2.98
C ALA A 278 -2.94 -4.16 3.42
N SER A 279 -3.46 -3.07 2.87
CA SER A 279 -3.05 -1.72 3.25
C SER A 279 -3.15 -1.60 4.78
N ARG A 280 -2.10 -1.13 5.47
CA ARG A 280 -2.23 -0.70 6.86
C ARG A 280 -3.38 0.30 6.92
N ALA A 281 -4.50 -0.19 7.45
CA ALA A 281 -5.62 0.65 7.78
C ALA A 281 -5.47 1.04 9.25
N PRO A 282 -5.75 2.30 9.61
CA PRO A 282 -6.02 2.63 11.00
C PRO A 282 -7.15 1.72 11.48
N ASP A 283 -6.88 0.93 12.52
CA ASP A 283 -7.89 0.09 13.15
C ASP A 283 -8.82 0.99 13.97
N PRO A 284 -10.06 1.27 13.52
CA PRO A 284 -10.95 2.16 14.26
C PRO A 284 -11.36 1.57 15.61
N ASP A 285 -11.33 0.24 15.78
CA ASP A 285 -11.68 -0.42 17.04
C ASP A 285 -10.56 -0.26 18.08
N SER A 286 -9.33 0.04 17.64
CA SER A 286 -8.20 0.39 18.50
C SER A 286 -8.21 1.85 19.01
N ALA A 287 -9.18 2.67 18.58
CA ALA A 287 -9.22 4.10 18.89
C ALA A 287 -9.24 4.37 20.40
N ALA A 288 -8.13 4.87 20.94
CA ALA A 288 -7.95 5.12 22.38
C ALA A 288 -7.03 6.31 22.65
N THR A 289 -7.22 6.95 23.80
CA THR A 289 -6.33 8.02 24.28
C THR A 289 -5.10 7.49 25.01
N GLU A 290 -5.03 6.19 25.27
CA GLU A 290 -3.90 5.54 25.93
C GLU A 290 -3.48 4.31 25.12
N HIS A 291 -2.19 4.21 24.84
CA HIS A 291 -1.60 3.12 24.08
C HIS A 291 -0.34 2.60 24.75
N VAL A 292 -0.14 1.29 24.63
CA VAL A 292 1.13 0.63 24.95
C VAL A 292 1.62 -0.01 23.66
N VAL A 293 2.68 0.56 23.10
CA VAL A 293 3.24 0.13 21.83
C VAL A 293 4.52 -0.63 22.09
N THR A 294 4.62 -1.84 21.57
CA THR A 294 5.85 -2.64 21.60
C THR A 294 6.38 -2.72 20.18
N VAL A 295 7.64 -2.36 19.96
CA VAL A 295 8.29 -2.51 18.65
C VAL A 295 9.08 -3.83 18.71
N PRO A 296 8.69 -4.88 17.97
CA PRO A 296 9.39 -6.15 18.06
C PRO A 296 10.81 -6.08 17.48
N PHE A 297 11.69 -6.93 17.97
CA PHE A 297 13.06 -7.05 17.44
C PHE A 297 13.03 -7.42 15.95
N GLY A 298 13.66 -6.58 15.12
CA GLY A 298 13.63 -6.69 13.65
C GLY A 298 12.74 -5.66 12.96
N HIS A 299 11.85 -4.98 13.70
CA HIS A 299 11.04 -3.89 13.14
C HIS A 299 11.74 -2.54 13.34
N HIS A 300 11.70 -1.71 12.30
CA HIS A 300 12.33 -0.39 12.33
C HIS A 300 11.47 0.66 13.03
N SER A 301 10.16 0.49 13.08
CA SER A 301 9.25 1.44 13.73
C SER A 301 7.94 0.80 14.20
N ALA A 302 7.18 1.51 15.01
CA ALA A 302 5.74 1.24 15.18
C ALA A 302 4.96 2.55 15.06
N GLN A 303 3.69 2.45 14.69
CA GLN A 303 2.93 3.61 14.26
C GLN A 303 1.55 3.72 14.88
N LEU A 304 1.15 4.95 15.15
CA LEU A 304 -0.19 5.32 15.59
C LEU A 304 -0.75 6.43 14.69
N VAL A 305 -2.03 6.37 14.38
CA VAL A 305 -2.71 7.35 13.54
C VAL A 305 -3.64 8.22 14.38
N LEU A 306 -3.54 9.52 14.17
CA LEU A 306 -4.47 10.51 14.66
C LEU A 306 -5.44 10.89 13.53
N GLY A 307 -6.73 10.72 13.79
CA GLY A 307 -7.77 10.98 12.80
C GLY A 307 -7.95 12.46 12.47
N ASP A 308 -8.74 12.72 11.42
CA ASP A 308 -8.99 14.04 10.85
C ASP A 308 -9.71 14.99 11.83
N ASP A 309 -10.38 14.43 12.86
CA ASP A 309 -11.08 15.17 13.92
C ASP A 309 -10.14 16.01 14.80
N ALA A 310 -8.84 15.70 14.79
CA ALA A 310 -7.81 16.49 15.45
C ALA A 310 -7.36 17.73 14.66
N THR A 311 -7.80 17.88 13.40
CA THR A 311 -7.43 19.03 12.55
C THR A 311 -7.83 20.36 13.20
N GLY A 312 -6.88 21.31 13.26
CA GLY A 312 -7.10 22.63 13.86
C GLY A 312 -7.27 22.61 15.38
N GLN A 313 -7.13 21.46 16.04
CA GLN A 313 -7.13 21.33 17.49
C GLN A 313 -5.71 21.09 18.01
N SER A 314 -5.40 21.63 19.19
CA SER A 314 -4.13 21.30 19.85
C SER A 314 -4.23 19.90 20.47
N ALA A 315 -3.51 18.92 19.92
CA ALA A 315 -3.36 17.61 20.54
C ALA A 315 -2.07 17.56 21.38
N SER A 316 -2.09 16.91 22.53
CA SER A 316 -0.91 16.72 23.38
C SER A 316 -0.67 15.24 23.59
N LEU A 317 0.54 14.77 23.32
CA LEU A 317 0.98 13.41 23.56
C LEU A 317 2.02 13.41 24.66
N SER A 318 1.77 12.66 25.72
CA SER A 318 2.77 12.28 26.70
C SER A 318 3.30 10.90 26.36
N ILE A 319 4.60 10.79 26.17
CA ILE A 319 5.25 9.53 25.82
C ILE A 319 6.27 9.19 26.90
N SER A 320 6.20 7.97 27.43
CA SER A 320 7.11 7.46 28.44
C SER A 320 7.79 6.19 27.96
N THR A 321 9.12 6.14 28.06
CA THR A 321 9.93 5.00 27.63
C THR A 321 11.22 4.86 28.43
N GLU A 322 11.71 3.64 28.57
CA GLU A 322 13.04 3.35 29.11
C GLU A 322 14.10 3.22 28.01
N THR A 323 13.66 3.11 26.75
CA THR A 323 14.52 2.92 25.58
C THR A 323 14.55 4.19 24.74
N PRO A 324 15.73 4.62 24.27
CA PRO A 324 15.80 5.76 23.36
C PRO A 324 14.95 5.55 22.12
N ALA A 325 14.31 6.62 21.65
CA ALA A 325 13.54 6.61 20.42
C ALA A 325 13.48 7.99 19.78
N LEU A 326 13.33 7.96 18.46
CA LEU A 326 12.91 9.09 17.64
C LEU A 326 11.40 8.99 17.42
N PHE A 327 10.69 10.09 17.65
CA PHE A 327 9.28 10.23 17.37
C PHE A 327 9.12 11.24 16.25
N GLN A 328 8.46 10.85 15.17
CA GLN A 328 8.16 11.72 14.05
C GLN A 328 6.65 11.78 13.88
N LEU A 329 6.11 13.00 13.85
CA LEU A 329 4.76 13.23 13.40
C LEU A 329 4.82 13.65 11.94
N THR A 330 4.16 12.88 11.10
CA THR A 330 4.09 13.08 9.67
C THR A 330 2.63 13.37 9.29
N ASP A 331 2.42 14.31 8.39
CA ASP A 331 1.09 14.51 7.80
C ASP A 331 0.78 13.49 6.70
N ALA A 332 -0.44 13.52 6.20
CA ALA A 332 -0.89 12.62 5.14
C ALA A 332 -0.14 12.76 3.80
N SER A 333 0.72 13.77 3.66
CA SER A 333 1.59 13.97 2.48
C SER A 333 3.01 13.45 2.66
N GLY A 334 3.34 12.88 3.83
CA GLY A 334 4.69 12.43 4.16
C GLY A 334 5.58 13.54 4.74
N VAL A 335 5.05 14.74 4.98
CA VAL A 335 5.85 15.85 5.55
C VAL A 335 5.95 15.69 7.06
N VAL A 336 7.18 15.63 7.58
CA VAL A 336 7.45 15.63 9.02
C VAL A 336 7.11 17.00 9.59
N LEU A 337 5.99 17.08 10.31
CA LEU A 337 5.53 18.28 11.00
C LEU A 337 6.32 18.53 12.29
N GLN A 338 6.69 17.46 12.98
CA GLN A 338 7.39 17.53 14.25
C GLN A 338 8.28 16.32 14.48
N GLU A 339 9.44 16.56 15.07
CA GLU A 339 10.38 15.51 15.48
C GLU A 339 10.77 15.70 16.95
N SER A 340 10.85 14.59 17.70
CA SER A 340 11.31 14.59 19.09
C SER A 340 12.16 13.36 19.39
N ARG A 341 13.30 13.53 20.04
CA ARG A 341 14.15 12.42 20.49
C ARG A 341 14.10 12.29 22.01
N ILE A 342 13.81 11.10 22.51
CA ILE A 342 13.86 10.77 23.94
C ILE A 342 15.00 9.77 24.15
N ILE A 343 15.80 9.96 25.20
CA ILE A 343 16.85 9.00 25.59
C ILE A 343 16.30 8.04 26.65
N SER A 344 15.58 8.56 27.66
CA SER A 344 14.76 7.79 28.61
C SER A 344 13.88 8.75 29.42
N GLY A 345 12.79 8.24 30.00
CA GLY A 345 11.84 9.01 30.81
C GLY A 345 10.59 9.42 30.03
N ALA A 346 9.99 10.55 30.42
CA ALA A 346 8.75 11.05 29.81
C ALA A 346 8.98 12.36 29.07
N THR A 347 8.40 12.50 27.88
CA THR A 347 8.29 13.77 27.15
C THR A 347 6.83 14.15 26.95
N ILE A 348 6.59 15.42 26.61
CA ILE A 348 5.30 15.90 26.12
C ILE A 348 5.54 16.53 24.76
N ILE A 349 4.86 16.00 23.75
CA ILE A 349 4.79 16.54 22.40
C ILE A 349 3.44 17.28 22.30
N SER A 350 3.47 18.54 21.86
CA SER A 350 2.25 19.31 21.60
C SER A 350 2.13 19.54 20.11
N LEU A 351 1.04 19.06 19.54
CA LEU A 351 0.68 19.14 18.15
C LEU A 351 -0.36 20.24 17.98
N ALA A 352 -0.22 21.06 16.93
CA ALA A 352 -1.27 21.94 16.46
C ALA A 352 -1.34 21.75 14.94
N PRO A 353 -1.99 20.68 14.47
CA PRO A 353 -1.99 20.37 13.05
C PRO A 353 -2.80 21.41 12.28
N GLU A 354 -2.15 22.09 11.34
CA GLU A 354 -2.77 23.16 10.54
C GLU A 354 -3.38 22.65 9.22
N THR A 355 -2.98 21.45 8.78
CA THR A 355 -3.50 20.77 7.59
C THR A 355 -4.69 19.88 7.95
N VAL A 356 -5.35 19.25 6.97
CA VAL A 356 -6.39 18.24 7.25
C VAL A 356 -5.71 16.89 7.31
N GLY A 357 -5.96 16.13 8.40
CA GLY A 357 -5.42 14.78 8.63
C GLY A 357 -5.90 13.72 7.63
N PRO A 358 -5.42 12.47 7.74
CA PRO A 358 -4.86 11.85 8.95
C PRO A 358 -3.38 12.21 9.24
N TYR A 359 -2.96 12.04 10.49
CA TYR A 359 -1.55 12.20 10.90
C TYR A 359 -0.98 10.91 11.44
N THR A 360 0.29 10.65 11.14
CA THR A 360 0.98 9.43 11.55
C THR A 360 2.07 9.78 12.55
N LEU A 361 2.00 9.18 13.74
CA LEU A 361 3.07 9.18 14.73
C LEU A 361 3.91 7.93 14.54
N SER A 362 5.11 8.09 13.97
CA SER A 362 6.12 7.04 13.89
C SER A 362 7.00 7.02 15.13
N ILE A 363 7.24 5.83 15.66
CA ILE A 363 8.06 5.54 16.83
C ILE A 363 9.21 4.66 16.36
N VAL A 364 10.39 5.27 16.21
CA VAL A 364 11.60 4.59 15.73
C VAL A 364 12.53 4.36 16.92
N PRO A 365 12.68 3.13 17.41
CA PRO A 365 13.65 2.83 18.45
C PRO A 365 15.06 3.23 18.03
N GLN A 366 15.83 3.78 18.95
CA GLN A 366 17.21 4.19 18.70
C GLN A 366 18.14 3.40 19.61
N PRO A 367 19.27 2.87 19.09
CA PRO A 367 20.31 2.35 19.96
C PRO A 367 20.75 3.46 20.92
N ALA A 368 21.09 3.08 22.15
CA ALA A 368 21.61 4.04 23.12
C ALA A 368 22.90 4.65 22.58
N MET A 369 22.81 5.86 22.05
CA MET A 369 23.96 6.64 21.60
C MET A 369 24.83 6.90 22.82
N ALA A 370 25.84 6.06 23.03
CA ALA A 370 26.91 6.36 23.95
C ALA A 370 27.65 7.59 23.37
N ASP A 371 27.77 8.66 24.17
CA ASP A 371 28.62 9.83 23.88
C ASP A 371 30.10 9.40 23.69
N ARG A 372 30.44 8.79 22.55
CA ARG A 372 31.80 8.37 22.21
C ARG A 372 32.15 8.80 20.79
N PRO A 373 33.21 9.61 20.61
CA PRO A 373 33.76 9.88 19.30
C PRO A 373 34.84 8.83 18.98
N SER A 374 34.55 7.88 18.10
CA SER A 374 35.56 7.25 17.24
C SER A 374 34.91 6.25 16.28
N ASP A 375 35.44 6.25 15.06
CA ASP A 375 34.95 5.62 13.84
C ASP A 375 35.03 4.08 13.79
N ASP A 376 34.93 3.37 14.92
CA ASP A 376 35.01 1.91 14.92
C ASP A 376 34.14 1.30 16.03
N GLU A 377 33.25 0.41 15.60
CA GLU A 377 32.57 -0.67 16.34
C GLU A 377 31.20 -0.42 17.01
N ALA A 378 30.26 -1.22 16.50
CA ALA A 378 29.10 -1.86 17.12
C ALA A 378 27.84 -1.02 17.36
N SER A 379 26.86 -1.24 16.47
CA SER A 379 25.45 -1.36 16.83
C SER A 379 25.33 -2.15 18.15
N GLU A 380 25.17 -1.46 19.28
CA GLU A 380 24.76 -2.14 20.51
C GLU A 380 23.35 -2.67 20.25
N ALA A 381 23.25 -4.00 20.11
CA ALA A 381 21.98 -4.68 19.89
C ALA A 381 20.95 -4.23 20.94
N MET A 382 19.79 -3.80 20.45
CA MET A 382 18.68 -3.36 21.29
C MET A 382 18.25 -4.50 22.24
N PRO A 383 18.19 -4.27 23.56
CA PRO A 383 17.84 -5.32 24.50
C PRO A 383 16.33 -5.60 24.48
N GLY A 384 15.92 -6.59 23.68
CA GLY A 384 14.54 -7.06 23.57
C GLY A 384 13.60 -6.08 22.86
N ASP A 385 12.30 -6.32 22.97
CA ASP A 385 11.26 -5.52 22.30
C ASP A 385 10.94 -4.25 23.12
N PRO A 386 11.41 -3.06 22.71
CA PRO A 386 11.16 -1.83 23.46
C PRO A 386 9.67 -1.51 23.54
N THR A 387 9.25 -1.02 24.71
CA THR A 387 7.85 -0.67 24.99
C THR A 387 7.70 0.81 25.29
N TYR A 388 6.72 1.44 24.66
CA TYR A 388 6.40 2.86 24.74
C TYR A 388 4.99 3.05 25.28
N ARG A 389 4.84 3.86 26.33
CA ARG A 389 3.53 4.24 26.87
C ARG A 389 3.16 5.61 26.37
N ILE A 390 2.02 5.72 25.69
CA ILE A 390 1.57 6.93 25.02
C ILE A 390 0.21 7.31 25.59
N THR A 391 0.08 8.56 26.02
CA THR A 391 -1.19 9.17 26.43
C THR A 391 -1.43 10.39 25.57
N SER A 392 -2.59 10.48 24.93
CA SER A 392 -2.95 11.58 24.03
C SER A 392 -4.21 12.27 24.51
N SER A 393 -4.33 13.58 24.24
CA SER A 393 -5.58 14.32 24.45
C SER A 393 -6.62 14.07 23.35
N ALA A 394 -6.24 13.39 22.27
CA ALA A 394 -7.11 12.95 21.18
C ALA A 394 -6.94 11.44 20.95
N ALA A 395 -7.96 10.78 20.40
CA ALA A 395 -7.90 9.34 20.16
C ALA A 395 -6.85 9.01 19.09
N LEU A 396 -6.01 8.02 19.37
CA LEU A 396 -5.06 7.43 18.43
C LEU A 396 -5.56 6.04 18.07
N MET A 397 -5.32 5.63 16.83
CA MET A 397 -5.59 4.27 16.32
C MET A 397 -4.26 3.58 16.05
N THR A 398 -4.15 2.29 16.32
CA THR A 398 -3.03 1.46 15.84
C THR A 398 -3.16 1.26 14.34
N MET A 399 -2.01 1.14 13.67
CA MET A 399 -1.96 0.58 12.32
C MET A 399 -1.76 -0.93 12.45
N THR A 400 -2.63 -1.70 11.81
CA THR A 400 -2.44 -3.15 11.69
C THR A 400 -1.83 -3.42 10.33
N GLU A 401 -0.60 -3.89 10.34
CA GLU A 401 0.08 -4.36 9.15
C GLU A 401 -0.11 -5.87 9.03
N THR A 402 -0.50 -6.32 7.85
CA THR A 402 -0.87 -7.73 7.65
C THR A 402 0.28 -8.53 7.05
N ASP A 403 1.23 -7.87 6.37
CA ASP A 403 2.44 -8.42 5.77
C ASP A 403 3.62 -8.54 6.74
N GLU A 404 3.71 -7.70 7.78
CA GLU A 404 4.78 -7.76 8.81
C GLU A 404 4.85 -9.10 9.57
N VAL A 405 3.76 -9.88 9.58
CA VAL A 405 3.67 -11.21 10.23
C VAL A 405 3.66 -12.37 9.24
N ALA A 406 3.73 -12.09 7.93
CA ALA A 406 3.72 -13.12 6.91
C ALA A 406 5.10 -13.79 6.76
N SER A 407 5.14 -15.11 6.75
CA SER A 407 6.36 -15.86 6.44
C SER A 407 6.60 -15.85 4.93
N ILE A 408 7.81 -15.49 4.52
CA ILE A 408 8.26 -15.61 3.13
C ILE A 408 8.76 -17.04 2.85
N GLU A 409 8.34 -17.60 1.73
CA GLU A 409 8.75 -18.93 1.27
C GLU A 409 9.71 -18.82 0.07
N ILE A 410 10.74 -19.66 0.06
CA ILE A 410 11.67 -19.74 -1.06
C ILE A 410 10.95 -20.39 -2.25
N ASN A 411 11.12 -19.80 -3.44
CA ASN A 411 10.50 -20.15 -4.72
C ASN A 411 9.01 -19.78 -4.87
N THR A 412 8.41 -19.14 -3.86
CA THR A 412 7.04 -18.61 -3.94
C THR A 412 7.11 -17.08 -3.99
N PRO A 413 6.52 -16.42 -4.99
CA PRO A 413 6.43 -14.96 -5.00
C PRO A 413 5.58 -14.48 -3.82
N PHE A 414 6.10 -13.48 -3.11
CA PHE A 414 5.41 -12.78 -2.05
C PHE A 414 4.95 -11.41 -2.56
N VAL A 415 3.75 -10.99 -2.15
CA VAL A 415 3.19 -9.67 -2.46
C VAL A 415 3.07 -8.90 -1.16
N GLY A 416 3.78 -7.77 -1.08
CA GLY A 416 3.71 -6.83 0.04
C GLY A 416 3.44 -5.41 -0.45
N SER A 417 3.37 -4.47 0.48
CA SER A 417 3.15 -3.06 0.16
C SER A 417 3.84 -2.11 1.11
N ILE A 418 4.56 -1.14 0.53
CA ILE A 418 4.99 0.07 1.24
C ILE A 418 3.79 1.01 1.26
N ASP A 419 3.03 1.03 2.35
CA ASP A 419 1.72 1.70 2.38
C ASP A 419 1.76 3.15 2.87
N ILE A 420 2.89 3.57 3.41
CA ILE A 420 3.16 4.94 3.85
C ILE A 420 4.60 5.37 3.52
N PRO A 421 4.86 6.67 3.34
CA PRO A 421 6.21 7.18 3.18
C PRO A 421 7.13 6.76 4.34
N GLY A 422 8.28 6.18 3.99
CA GLY A 422 9.31 5.74 4.93
C GLY A 422 9.04 4.40 5.59
N ASP A 423 8.04 3.65 5.12
CA ASP A 423 7.86 2.27 5.53
C ASP A 423 8.98 1.36 5.03
N ALA A 424 9.19 0.27 5.77
CA ALA A 424 10.16 -0.76 5.42
C ALA A 424 9.72 -2.11 5.98
N ASP A 425 9.54 -3.08 5.09
CA ASP A 425 9.05 -4.40 5.44
C ASP A 425 10.24 -5.31 5.70
N THR A 426 10.26 -5.94 6.87
CA THR A 426 11.39 -6.77 7.29
C THR A 426 10.98 -8.21 7.57
N PHE A 427 11.66 -9.14 6.90
CA PHE A 427 11.39 -10.57 6.92
C PHE A 427 12.56 -11.35 7.49
N ASN A 428 12.26 -12.43 8.22
CA ASN A 428 13.26 -13.41 8.60
C ASN A 428 13.38 -14.48 7.50
N LEU A 429 14.53 -14.53 6.82
CA LEU A 429 14.82 -15.51 5.79
C LEU A 429 15.75 -16.61 6.32
N ALA A 430 15.26 -17.85 6.35
CA ALA A 430 16.10 -19.00 6.64
C ALA A 430 16.96 -19.36 5.41
N VAL A 431 18.28 -19.34 5.59
CA VAL A 431 19.27 -19.59 4.52
C VAL A 431 20.14 -20.79 4.85
N ARG A 432 20.64 -21.47 3.80
CA ARG A 432 21.56 -22.60 3.93
C ARG A 432 22.97 -22.24 3.50
N GLY A 433 23.96 -22.72 4.25
CA GLY A 433 25.37 -22.62 3.90
C GLY A 433 25.67 -23.37 2.59
N GLY A 434 26.37 -22.72 1.67
CA GLY A 434 26.72 -23.26 0.36
C GLY A 434 25.60 -23.21 -0.68
N ALA A 435 24.40 -22.75 -0.33
CA ALA A 435 23.35 -22.42 -1.30
C ALA A 435 23.61 -21.06 -1.95
N VAL A 436 23.01 -20.83 -3.12
CA VAL A 436 23.00 -19.53 -3.79
C VAL A 436 21.55 -19.13 -4.02
N TYR A 437 21.18 -17.95 -3.54
CA TYR A 437 19.85 -17.37 -3.67
C TYR A 437 19.88 -16.15 -4.58
N GLU A 438 18.89 -16.02 -5.44
CA GLU A 438 18.56 -14.79 -6.15
C GLU A 438 17.33 -14.19 -5.49
N ILE A 439 17.44 -12.94 -5.03
CA ILE A 439 16.36 -12.19 -4.40
C ILE A 439 16.05 -11.03 -5.34
N LEU A 440 14.79 -10.88 -5.71
CA LEU A 440 14.32 -9.85 -6.64
C LEU A 440 13.12 -9.14 -6.02
N ALA A 441 13.20 -7.82 -5.89
CA ALA A 441 12.09 -6.96 -5.50
C ALA A 441 11.66 -6.12 -6.70
N GLN A 442 10.38 -6.21 -7.06
CA GLN A 442 9.83 -5.55 -8.24
C GLN A 442 8.69 -4.63 -7.87
N SER A 443 8.70 -3.40 -8.38
CA SER A 443 7.59 -2.47 -8.21
C SER A 443 7.47 -1.48 -9.36
N LEU A 444 6.25 -0.98 -9.56
CA LEU A 444 5.97 0.10 -10.49
C LEU A 444 6.03 1.48 -9.83
N LEU A 445 5.75 1.54 -8.53
CA LEU A 445 5.48 2.80 -7.83
C LEU A 445 6.60 3.21 -6.89
N ILE A 446 7.27 2.24 -6.26
CA ILE A 446 8.44 2.52 -5.41
C ILE A 446 9.74 2.31 -6.17
N ASP A 447 10.79 2.98 -5.69
CA ASP A 447 12.17 2.74 -6.08
C ASP A 447 12.76 1.71 -5.13
N ALA A 448 12.72 0.43 -5.52
CA ALA A 448 12.86 -0.67 -4.58
C ALA A 448 14.31 -0.82 -4.09
N VAL A 449 14.50 -0.91 -2.78
CA VAL A 449 15.79 -1.18 -2.14
C VAL A 449 15.71 -2.46 -1.33
N LEU A 450 16.68 -3.35 -1.52
CA LEU A 450 16.86 -4.58 -0.75
C LEU A 450 18.04 -4.42 0.22
N LEU A 451 17.82 -4.73 1.50
CA LEU A 451 18.85 -4.84 2.53
C LEU A 451 18.87 -6.26 3.11
N ILE A 452 20.06 -6.84 3.28
CA ILE A 452 20.26 -8.10 3.99
C ILE A 452 21.23 -7.87 5.14
N GLU A 453 20.83 -8.27 6.34
CA GLU A 453 21.67 -8.19 7.54
C GLU A 453 21.61 -9.50 8.37
N GLY A 454 22.74 -9.90 8.95
CA GLY A 454 22.82 -11.04 9.86
C GLY A 454 23.47 -12.28 9.25
N GLY A 455 23.78 -13.28 10.08
CA GLY A 455 24.48 -14.50 9.63
C GLY A 455 25.87 -14.25 9.01
N GLY A 456 26.50 -13.10 9.30
CA GLY A 456 27.75 -12.67 8.67
C GLY A 456 27.59 -12.03 7.28
N LEU A 457 26.36 -11.83 6.83
CA LEU A 457 26.00 -11.19 5.58
C LEU A 457 25.55 -9.74 5.84
N ASP A 458 25.99 -8.86 4.94
CA ASP A 458 25.65 -7.43 4.87
C ASP A 458 25.66 -7.06 3.39
N ALA A 459 24.49 -6.86 2.81
CA ALA A 459 24.32 -6.58 1.38
C ALA A 459 23.18 -5.60 1.13
N VAL A 460 23.37 -4.72 0.15
CA VAL A 460 22.39 -3.70 -0.25
C VAL A 460 22.36 -3.62 -1.78
N ASP A 461 21.16 -3.52 -2.36
CA ASP A 461 20.98 -3.23 -3.79
C ASP A 461 19.77 -2.31 -4.01
N ASP A 462 19.88 -1.39 -4.97
CA ASP A 462 18.88 -0.35 -5.22
C ASP A 462 18.49 -0.15 -6.70
N ASP A 463 18.91 -0.98 -7.66
CA ASP A 463 18.53 -0.80 -9.08
C ASP A 463 18.93 -1.96 -10.03
N THR A 464 19.62 -2.99 -9.56
CA THR A 464 20.22 -3.98 -10.48
C THR A 464 19.23 -5.00 -11.03
N GLY A 465 18.01 -5.06 -10.46
CA GLY A 465 16.90 -5.88 -10.92
C GLY A 465 16.24 -5.35 -12.20
N GLY A 466 16.43 -4.07 -12.52
CA GLY A 466 15.92 -3.45 -13.74
C GLY A 466 14.44 -3.09 -13.66
N GLY A 467 13.58 -3.84 -14.35
CA GLY A 467 12.15 -3.53 -14.46
C GLY A 467 11.81 -2.42 -15.48
N PRO A 468 10.52 -2.07 -15.65
CA PRO A 468 10.06 -1.11 -16.67
C PRO A 468 10.70 0.28 -16.56
N PHE A 469 11.11 0.66 -15.35
CA PHE A 469 11.70 1.96 -15.04
C PHE A 469 13.16 1.90 -14.63
N GLY A 470 13.76 0.70 -14.58
CA GLY A 470 15.12 0.53 -14.07
C GLY A 470 15.24 0.82 -12.57
N ARG A 471 14.20 0.48 -11.78
CA ARG A 471 14.02 0.74 -10.34
C ARG A 471 13.74 -0.53 -9.51
N ASP A 472 13.81 -1.70 -10.14
CA ASP A 472 13.71 -2.98 -9.44
C ASP A 472 15.10 -3.32 -8.86
N SER A 473 15.13 -3.92 -7.68
CA SER A 473 16.36 -4.32 -6.99
C SER A 473 16.56 -5.83 -7.00
N ALA A 474 17.82 -6.26 -7.14
CA ALA A 474 18.19 -7.66 -7.16
C ALA A 474 19.47 -7.95 -6.38
N LEU A 475 19.45 -9.00 -5.57
CA LEU A 475 20.60 -9.48 -4.81
C LEU A 475 20.89 -10.94 -5.11
N THR A 476 22.17 -11.29 -5.18
CA THR A 476 22.63 -12.68 -5.15
C THR A 476 23.29 -12.96 -3.81
N LEU A 477 22.72 -13.88 -3.05
CA LEU A 477 23.19 -14.27 -1.73
C LEU A 477 23.89 -15.63 -1.79
N ALA A 478 25.04 -15.79 -1.16
CA ALA A 478 25.74 -17.07 -1.01
C ALA A 478 26.22 -17.23 0.44
N PRO A 479 25.36 -17.69 1.36
CA PRO A 479 25.72 -17.89 2.76
C PRO A 479 26.80 -18.97 2.90
N ASP A 480 27.75 -18.77 3.83
CA ASP A 480 28.76 -19.77 4.17
C ASP A 480 28.24 -20.82 5.17
N GLU A 481 27.28 -20.43 6.02
CA GLU A 481 26.70 -21.27 7.08
C GLU A 481 25.16 -21.20 7.04
N ASP A 482 24.50 -22.23 7.59
CA ASP A 482 23.06 -22.21 7.82
C ASP A 482 22.70 -21.14 8.86
N GLY A 483 21.61 -20.41 8.65
CA GLY A 483 21.20 -19.36 9.56
C GLY A 483 19.90 -18.68 9.20
N ILE A 484 19.56 -17.65 9.96
CA ILE A 484 18.47 -16.72 9.67
C ILE A 484 19.11 -15.36 9.41
N VAL A 485 18.71 -14.73 8.30
CA VAL A 485 19.07 -13.35 7.97
C VAL A 485 17.83 -12.48 7.96
N SER A 486 18.02 -11.21 8.27
CA SER A 486 17.00 -10.17 8.10
C SER A 486 17.03 -9.71 6.64
N LEU A 487 15.89 -9.71 5.98
CA LEU A 487 15.68 -9.17 4.64
C LEU A 487 14.71 -8.00 4.74
N THR A 488 15.16 -6.81 4.37
CA THR A 488 14.34 -5.59 4.41
C THR A 488 14.11 -5.06 2.99
N ILE A 489 12.87 -4.66 2.72
CA ILE A 489 12.46 -3.98 1.48
C ILE A 489 11.94 -2.59 1.84
N LYS A 490 12.36 -1.57 1.10
CA LYS A 490 11.87 -0.20 1.28
C LYS A 490 11.96 0.60 -0.03
N ASP A 491 11.43 1.81 0.00
CA ASP A 491 11.66 2.80 -1.05
C ASP A 491 13.02 3.51 -0.86
N TYR A 492 13.72 3.85 -1.95
CA TYR A 492 15.03 4.50 -1.89
C TYR A 492 14.96 5.88 -1.22
N ALA A 493 13.95 6.67 -1.59
CA ALA A 493 13.77 8.03 -1.09
C ALA A 493 12.95 8.10 0.20
N ASP A 494 12.41 6.96 0.65
CA ASP A 494 11.51 6.85 1.78
C ASP A 494 10.27 7.77 1.62
N ASP A 495 9.85 8.06 0.38
CA ASP A 495 8.77 9.02 0.07
C ASP A 495 7.69 8.48 -0.87
N ALA A 496 7.92 7.32 -1.49
CA ALA A 496 6.95 6.62 -2.32
C ALA A 496 6.18 5.56 -1.54
N THR A 497 5.02 5.19 -2.08
CA THR A 497 4.17 4.11 -1.59
C THR A 497 3.71 3.27 -2.77
N GLY A 498 3.46 1.99 -2.52
CA GLY A 498 2.96 1.06 -3.53
C GLY A 498 3.23 -0.40 -3.21
N ALA A 499 2.56 -1.27 -3.94
CA ALA A 499 2.77 -2.71 -3.85
C ALA A 499 4.11 -3.11 -4.50
N TYR A 500 4.69 -4.20 -4.02
CA TYR A 500 5.84 -4.85 -4.62
C TYR A 500 5.67 -6.37 -4.65
N ILE A 501 6.45 -7.00 -5.53
CA ILE A 501 6.57 -8.45 -5.61
C ILE A 501 7.98 -8.82 -5.21
N LEU A 502 8.10 -9.60 -4.14
CA LEU A 502 9.36 -10.17 -3.68
C LEU A 502 9.44 -11.62 -4.16
N THR A 503 10.50 -11.95 -4.90
CA THR A 503 10.77 -13.32 -5.32
C THR A 503 12.13 -13.75 -4.80
N ILE A 504 12.16 -14.89 -4.11
CA ILE A 504 13.41 -15.50 -3.63
C ILE A 504 13.55 -16.85 -4.32
N ARG A 505 14.63 -17.07 -5.06
CA ARG A 505 14.89 -18.33 -5.78
C ARG A 505 16.19 -18.93 -5.32
N GLN A 506 16.20 -20.22 -5.04
CA GLN A 506 17.47 -20.94 -4.88
C GLN A 506 18.00 -21.33 -6.28
N ILE A 507 19.08 -20.69 -6.71
CA ILE A 507 19.69 -20.87 -8.04
C ILE A 507 20.96 -21.72 -8.03
N GLY A 508 21.47 -22.08 -6.84
CA GLY A 508 22.68 -22.88 -6.69
C GLY A 508 22.84 -23.52 -5.31
N GLY A 509 23.88 -24.36 -5.19
CA GLY A 509 24.09 -25.26 -4.06
C GLY A 509 23.35 -26.59 -4.23
N GLU A 510 23.60 -27.54 -3.33
CA GLU A 510 22.89 -28.82 -3.32
C GLU A 510 21.41 -28.54 -2.99
N LEU A 511 20.57 -28.58 -4.02
CA LEU A 511 19.12 -28.69 -3.87
C LEU A 511 18.84 -29.92 -3.00
N PRO A 512 17.81 -29.93 -2.16
CA PRO A 512 17.46 -31.15 -1.42
C PRO A 512 17.41 -32.31 -2.41
N GLU A 513 18.09 -33.43 -2.12
CA GLU A 513 18.00 -34.63 -2.94
C GLU A 513 16.52 -35.02 -3.02
N GLU A 514 15.86 -34.62 -4.10
CA GLU A 514 14.62 -35.21 -4.56
C GLU A 514 14.95 -36.68 -4.75
N LYS A 515 14.54 -37.53 -3.80
CA LYS A 515 14.76 -38.97 -3.88
C LYS A 515 14.18 -39.43 -5.21
N ALA A 516 15.07 -39.72 -6.15
CA ALA A 516 14.79 -40.20 -7.49
C ALA A 516 13.67 -41.24 -7.46
N ALA A 517 12.46 -40.80 -7.81
CA ALA A 517 11.39 -41.69 -8.20
C ALA A 517 11.81 -42.33 -9.53
N MET A 518 11.80 -43.65 -9.51
CA MET A 518 12.03 -44.55 -10.64
C MET A 518 11.36 -44.05 -11.93
N GLU A 519 12.15 -43.99 -13.00
CA GLU A 519 11.69 -43.77 -14.38
C GLU A 519 10.73 -44.87 -14.89
N GLU A 520 9.90 -44.43 -15.85
CA GLU A 520 9.05 -45.13 -16.83
C GLU A 520 7.66 -45.60 -16.32
N GLU A 521 6.53 -45.11 -16.85
CA GLU A 521 6.17 -45.04 -18.27
C GLU A 521 5.33 -43.78 -18.64
N GLU A 522 5.68 -43.16 -19.77
CA GLU A 522 4.89 -42.15 -20.50
C GLU A 522 3.44 -42.59 -20.73
N THR A 523 2.46 -41.79 -20.28
CA THR A 523 1.17 -41.66 -20.99
C THR A 523 0.60 -40.24 -20.87
N THR A 524 0.68 -39.53 -22.00
CA THR A 524 -0.09 -38.35 -22.44
C THR A 524 -1.19 -37.80 -21.51
N VAL A 525 -1.00 -36.57 -21.04
CA VAL A 525 -2.02 -35.76 -20.36
C VAL A 525 -3.05 -35.23 -21.37
N SER A 526 -4.32 -35.52 -21.11
CA SER A 526 -5.48 -34.84 -21.68
C SER A 526 -6.27 -34.20 -20.54
N SER A 527 -6.51 -32.89 -20.68
CA SER A 527 -7.34 -32.00 -19.85
C SER A 527 -8.46 -32.62 -18.97
N ALA A 528 -8.52 -32.24 -17.68
CA ALA A 528 -9.76 -32.03 -16.88
C ALA A 528 -9.38 -31.49 -15.47
N SER A 529 -9.81 -30.29 -15.07
CA SER A 529 -10.93 -30.02 -14.13
C SER A 529 -10.67 -30.43 -12.69
N LEU A 530 -10.45 -29.45 -11.80
CA LEU A 530 -10.45 -29.60 -10.34
C LEU A 530 -11.78 -30.21 -9.85
N SER A 531 -11.71 -31.25 -9.02
CA SER A 531 -12.85 -31.85 -8.31
C SER A 531 -12.72 -31.71 -6.79
N THR A 532 -13.87 -31.66 -6.12
CA THR A 532 -14.13 -31.27 -4.73
C THR A 532 -13.82 -32.38 -3.70
N PRO A 533 -13.45 -32.07 -2.44
CA PRO A 533 -13.03 -33.06 -1.43
C PRO A 533 -14.15 -33.97 -0.87
N ARG A 534 -13.78 -35.20 -0.46
CA ARG A 534 -14.62 -36.15 0.29
C ARG A 534 -14.32 -36.16 1.80
N GLY A 535 -15.11 -35.41 2.56
CA GLY A 535 -15.57 -35.79 3.91
C GLY A 535 -14.65 -35.45 5.10
N ASP A 536 -15.03 -34.40 5.81
CA ASP A 536 -14.41 -33.88 7.04
C ASP A 536 -14.56 -34.86 8.23
N VAL A 537 -13.47 -35.06 8.98
CA VAL A 537 -13.49 -35.79 10.26
C VAL A 537 -13.53 -34.76 11.39
N SER A 538 -14.58 -34.76 12.22
CA SER A 538 -14.73 -33.80 13.32
C SER A 538 -14.82 -34.47 14.70
N VAL A 539 -14.10 -33.93 15.68
CA VAL A 539 -14.17 -34.33 17.10
C VAL A 539 -14.35 -33.09 17.96
N ARG A 540 -15.27 -33.17 18.92
CA ARG A 540 -15.54 -32.11 19.90
C ARG A 540 -15.51 -32.70 21.31
N GLY A 541 -15.03 -31.98 22.32
CA GLY A 541 -15.00 -32.50 23.69
C GLY A 541 -15.23 -31.47 24.78
N GLU A 542 -15.44 -31.96 26.00
CA GLU A 542 -15.45 -31.15 27.23
C GLU A 542 -14.13 -31.36 27.99
N ILE A 543 -13.72 -30.37 28.80
CA ILE A 543 -12.60 -30.52 29.73
C ILE A 543 -13.15 -30.93 31.09
N THR A 544 -12.77 -32.13 31.56
CA THR A 544 -13.16 -32.64 32.88
C THR A 544 -11.99 -32.55 33.87
N ALA A 545 -12.26 -32.77 35.16
CA ALA A 545 -11.23 -32.82 36.19
C ALA A 545 -10.15 -33.90 35.93
N ASP A 546 -10.45 -34.89 35.08
CA ASP A 546 -9.56 -35.99 34.71
C ASP A 546 -8.84 -35.76 33.36
N GLY A 547 -9.06 -34.60 32.69
CA GLY A 547 -8.47 -34.26 31.38
C GLY A 547 -9.52 -34.00 30.28
N LEU A 548 -9.06 -33.92 29.03
CA LEU A 548 -9.92 -33.78 27.85
C LEU A 548 -10.78 -35.04 27.66
N GLN A 549 -12.11 -34.88 27.55
CA GLN A 549 -13.01 -35.97 27.17
C GLN A 549 -13.57 -35.72 25.76
N PRO A 550 -12.98 -36.35 24.72
CA PRO A 550 -13.46 -36.23 23.35
C PRO A 550 -14.80 -36.96 23.13
N THR A 551 -15.67 -36.37 22.32
CA THR A 551 -16.91 -36.94 21.78
C THR A 551 -16.82 -36.91 20.25
N LEU A 552 -16.81 -38.09 19.63
CA LEU A 552 -16.73 -38.25 18.17
C LEU A 552 -18.00 -37.73 17.48
N LEU A 553 -17.82 -36.91 16.44
CA LEU A 553 -18.90 -36.43 15.56
C LEU A 553 -18.49 -36.68 14.09
N GLY A 554 -18.47 -37.94 13.66
CA GLY A 554 -18.15 -38.30 12.28
C GLY A 554 -18.14 -39.80 12.03
N ILE A 555 -18.23 -40.21 10.76
CA ILE A 555 -18.12 -41.62 10.35
C ILE A 555 -16.68 -41.83 9.85
N GLY A 556 -15.92 -42.72 10.50
CA GLY A 556 -14.59 -43.13 10.02
C GLY A 556 -13.39 -42.79 10.90
N SER A 557 -13.60 -42.32 12.13
CA SER A 557 -12.53 -42.00 13.09
C SER A 557 -12.60 -42.83 14.37
N GLU A 558 -11.42 -43.20 14.89
CA GLU A 558 -11.26 -43.88 16.18
C GLU A 558 -10.61 -42.92 17.19
N LEU A 559 -10.87 -43.11 18.48
CA LEU A 559 -10.18 -42.38 19.55
C LEU A 559 -9.14 -43.29 20.17
N GLY A 560 -7.91 -42.78 20.31
CA GLY A 560 -6.85 -43.45 21.05
C GLY A 560 -7.10 -43.45 22.55
N ASP A 561 -6.47 -44.39 23.27
CA ASP A 561 -6.60 -44.55 24.73
C ASP A 561 -6.15 -43.30 25.53
N ASP A 562 -5.41 -42.38 24.91
CA ASP A 562 -4.96 -41.11 25.48
C ASP A 562 -5.80 -39.90 25.05
N GLY A 563 -6.93 -40.13 24.37
CA GLY A 563 -7.83 -39.09 23.88
C GLY A 563 -7.41 -38.45 22.55
N SER A 564 -6.37 -38.97 21.90
CA SER A 564 -5.98 -38.55 20.53
C SER A 564 -7.02 -38.98 19.50
N LEU A 565 -7.21 -38.14 18.47
CA LEU A 565 -7.99 -38.48 17.28
C LEU A 565 -7.11 -39.29 16.34
N ILE A 566 -7.59 -40.48 15.95
CA ILE A 566 -6.94 -41.34 14.98
C ILE A 566 -7.48 -41.02 13.58
N VAL A 567 -6.59 -40.61 12.68
CA VAL A 567 -6.88 -40.28 11.28
C VAL A 567 -6.20 -41.31 10.39
N GLN A 568 -6.98 -42.03 9.59
CA GLN A 568 -6.45 -42.94 8.58
C GLN A 568 -6.29 -42.17 7.28
N ASP A 569 -5.04 -42.02 6.85
CA ASP A 569 -4.71 -41.29 5.64
C ASP A 569 -3.43 -41.81 4.98
N ASN A 570 -3.44 -41.88 3.66
CA ASN A 570 -2.41 -42.60 2.89
C ASN A 570 -1.36 -41.67 2.27
N ASP A 571 -1.69 -40.42 2.00
CA ASP A 571 -0.77 -39.43 1.44
C ASP A 571 -0.13 -38.55 2.52
N GLY A 572 -0.72 -38.50 3.73
CA GLY A 572 -0.18 -37.76 4.86
C GLY A 572 -0.46 -36.26 4.77
N ILE A 573 -1.31 -35.82 3.84
CA ILE A 573 -1.65 -34.42 3.59
C ILE A 573 -3.09 -34.17 4.02
N PHE A 574 -3.23 -33.57 5.20
CA PHE A 574 -4.53 -33.12 5.68
C PHE A 574 -4.42 -31.83 6.47
N GLU A 575 -5.46 -31.01 6.33
CA GLU A 575 -5.62 -29.78 7.07
C GLU A 575 -6.32 -30.06 8.40
N ILE A 576 -5.81 -29.48 9.47
CA ILE A 576 -6.32 -29.63 10.83
C ILE A 576 -6.74 -28.25 11.35
N VAL A 577 -8.04 -28.06 11.52
CA VAL A 577 -8.59 -26.86 12.15
C VAL A 577 -8.83 -27.15 13.62
N VAL A 578 -8.16 -26.41 14.50
CA VAL A 578 -8.34 -26.53 15.95
C VAL A 578 -9.00 -25.27 16.48
N SER A 579 -10.11 -25.44 17.19
CA SER A 579 -10.86 -24.36 17.81
C SER A 579 -10.95 -24.54 19.32
N ILE A 580 -10.76 -23.46 20.08
CA ILE A 580 -10.93 -23.43 21.53
C ILE A 580 -11.81 -22.26 21.94
N VAL A 581 -12.64 -22.46 22.97
CA VAL A 581 -13.41 -21.41 23.62
C VAL A 581 -12.94 -21.29 25.06
N GLY A 582 -12.44 -20.12 25.45
CA GLY A 582 -11.93 -19.89 26.81
C GLY A 582 -11.74 -18.40 27.11
N PRO A 583 -11.47 -18.03 28.38
CA PRO A 583 -11.13 -16.66 28.75
C PRO A 583 -9.83 -16.20 28.06
N ASP A 584 -9.58 -14.89 28.11
CA ASP A 584 -8.37 -14.29 27.56
C ASP A 584 -7.09 -15.02 28.02
N GLN A 585 -6.16 -15.22 27.08
CA GLN A 585 -4.92 -15.99 27.21
C GLN A 585 -5.08 -17.51 27.39
N SER A 586 -6.28 -18.07 27.24
CA SER A 586 -6.47 -19.53 27.21
C SER A 586 -5.63 -20.13 26.10
N THR A 587 -4.82 -21.13 26.44
CA THR A 587 -3.88 -21.71 25.49
C THR A 587 -4.00 -23.21 25.41
N ALA A 588 -3.95 -23.75 24.20
CA ALA A 588 -3.75 -25.17 23.94
C ALA A 588 -2.63 -25.38 22.93
N ARG A 589 -1.95 -26.51 23.08
CA ARG A 589 -0.96 -27.01 22.12
C ARG A 589 -1.56 -28.17 21.34
N ILE A 590 -1.33 -28.18 20.03
CA ILE A 590 -1.64 -29.31 19.17
C ILE A 590 -0.36 -30.08 18.87
N PHE A 591 -0.48 -31.40 18.81
CA PHE A 591 0.54 -32.31 18.35
C PHE A 591 -0.07 -33.24 17.31
N VAL A 592 0.62 -33.42 16.19
CA VAL A 592 0.29 -34.45 15.20
C VAL A 592 1.44 -35.43 15.19
N PHE A 593 1.12 -36.70 15.40
CA PHE A 593 2.07 -37.79 15.37
C PHE A 593 1.85 -38.65 14.12
N ASP A 594 2.95 -39.06 13.51
CA ASP A 594 2.95 -40.10 12.48
C ASP A 594 2.71 -41.50 13.07
N ALA A 595 2.66 -42.51 12.19
CA ALA A 595 2.46 -43.91 12.55
C ALA A 595 3.59 -44.50 13.42
N ASP A 596 4.78 -43.90 13.41
CA ASP A 596 5.92 -44.28 14.24
C ASP A 596 5.94 -43.52 15.59
N GLY A 597 4.98 -42.63 15.81
CA GLY A 597 4.81 -41.82 17.02
C GLY A 597 5.73 -40.61 17.11
N GLN A 598 6.37 -40.17 16.01
CA GLN A 598 7.12 -38.92 15.97
C GLN A 598 6.18 -37.75 15.74
N THR A 599 6.47 -36.61 16.37
CA THR A 599 5.71 -35.37 16.16
C THR A 599 6.13 -34.72 14.85
N VAL A 600 5.20 -34.61 13.90
CA VAL A 600 5.41 -33.98 12.59
C VAL A 600 4.88 -32.54 12.53
N VAL A 601 3.87 -32.23 13.35
CA VAL A 601 3.33 -30.88 13.52
C VAL A 601 3.16 -30.60 15.01
N SER A 602 3.61 -29.45 15.45
CA SER A 602 3.33 -28.92 16.79
C SER A 602 3.00 -27.45 16.67
N GLY A 603 1.87 -27.04 17.23
CA GLY A 603 1.39 -25.67 17.13
C GLY A 603 0.63 -25.22 18.37
N ARG A 604 0.35 -23.93 18.47
CA ARG A 604 -0.28 -23.34 19.66
C ARG A 604 -1.49 -22.51 19.23
N VAL A 605 -2.61 -22.69 19.91
CA VAL A 605 -3.82 -21.88 19.76
C VAL A 605 -3.98 -21.05 21.01
N VAL A 606 -4.03 -19.72 20.86
CA VAL A 606 -4.14 -18.77 21.96
C VAL A 606 -5.40 -17.94 21.78
N ALA A 607 -6.30 -17.97 22.77
CA ALA A 607 -7.44 -17.07 22.83
C ALA A 607 -7.00 -15.68 23.25
N ASN A 608 -7.18 -14.69 22.38
CA ASN A 608 -6.89 -13.29 22.68
C ASN A 608 -8.20 -12.49 22.55
N CYS A 609 -8.87 -12.30 23.69
CA CYS A 609 -10.28 -11.90 23.69
C CYS A 609 -10.49 -10.40 23.91
N GLY A 610 -9.48 -9.64 24.37
CA GLY A 610 -9.57 -8.19 24.63
C GLY A 610 -10.64 -7.73 25.65
N ALA A 611 -11.53 -8.61 26.10
CA ALA A 611 -12.69 -8.32 26.93
C ALA A 611 -12.93 -9.39 28.02
N ALA A 612 -13.74 -9.05 29.03
CA ALA A 612 -14.06 -9.92 30.16
C ALA A 612 -15.13 -10.99 29.80
N GLY A 613 -14.78 -11.95 28.96
CA GLY A 613 -15.65 -13.09 28.60
C GLY A 613 -14.91 -14.18 27.80
N PRO A 614 -15.47 -15.40 27.69
CA PRO A 614 -14.88 -16.44 26.86
C PRO A 614 -15.00 -16.07 25.37
N CYS A 615 -13.93 -16.23 24.60
CA CYS A 615 -13.95 -16.05 23.15
C CYS A 615 -13.46 -17.31 22.43
N LEU A 616 -13.83 -17.42 21.15
CA LEU A 616 -13.40 -18.49 20.25
C LEU A 616 -12.05 -18.11 19.63
N ALA A 617 -11.08 -19.02 19.66
CA ALA A 617 -9.85 -18.93 18.90
C ALA A 617 -9.70 -20.18 18.06
N SER A 618 -9.32 -19.99 16.80
CA SER A 618 -9.08 -21.07 15.85
C SER A 618 -7.70 -20.93 15.24
N ALA A 619 -7.05 -22.06 14.96
CA ALA A 619 -5.84 -22.11 14.17
C ALA A 619 -5.94 -23.26 13.18
N VAL A 620 -5.31 -23.08 12.03
CA VAL A 620 -5.23 -24.08 10.97
C VAL A 620 -3.79 -24.60 10.94
N PHE A 621 -3.64 -25.92 10.89
CA PHE A 621 -2.36 -26.59 10.78
C PHE A 621 -2.39 -27.51 9.57
N ILE A 622 -1.34 -27.48 8.76
CA ILE A 622 -1.21 -28.35 7.58
C ILE A 622 -0.03 -29.28 7.85
N THR A 623 -0.21 -30.58 7.60
CA THR A 623 0.90 -31.52 7.67
C THR A 623 1.88 -31.25 6.51
N PRO A 624 3.20 -31.23 6.75
CA PRO A 624 4.18 -30.99 5.68
C PRO A 624 4.04 -32.03 4.56
N GLU A 625 4.18 -31.63 3.30
CA GLU A 625 4.20 -32.55 2.14
C GLU A 625 5.32 -33.62 2.27
N ASP A 626 6.37 -33.32 3.03
CA ASP A 626 7.51 -34.20 3.31
C ASP A 626 7.42 -34.96 4.66
N ALA A 627 6.27 -34.92 5.36
CA ALA A 627 6.14 -35.55 6.66
C ALA A 627 6.47 -37.06 6.56
N PRO A 628 7.52 -37.56 7.24
CA PRO A 628 7.99 -38.93 7.07
C PRO A 628 7.00 -39.90 7.71
N GLY A 629 6.03 -40.40 6.94
CA GLY A 629 5.13 -41.45 7.38
C GLY A 629 4.81 -42.42 6.23
N PRO A 630 4.89 -43.75 6.43
CA PRO A 630 4.21 -44.65 5.50
C PRO A 630 2.71 -44.37 5.56
N ALA A 631 1.98 -44.55 4.45
CA ALA A 631 0.51 -44.60 4.42
C ALA A 631 0.00 -45.32 5.67
N GLY A 632 -0.77 -44.63 6.52
CA GLY A 632 -0.87 -45.10 7.90
C GLY A 632 -1.70 -44.25 8.85
N GLU A 633 -1.73 -44.75 10.09
CA GLU A 633 -2.54 -44.22 11.18
C GLU A 633 -1.87 -42.98 11.81
N TRP A 634 -2.46 -41.81 11.64
CA TRP A 634 -2.02 -40.55 12.23
C TRP A 634 -2.76 -40.26 13.53
N ARG A 635 -2.08 -39.60 14.48
CA ARG A 635 -2.67 -39.28 15.78
C ARG A 635 -2.59 -37.78 16.04
N VAL A 636 -3.76 -37.14 16.18
CA VAL A 636 -3.87 -35.72 16.51
C VAL A 636 -4.24 -35.58 17.97
N LEU A 637 -3.40 -34.92 18.75
CA LEU A 637 -3.57 -34.72 20.19
C LEU A 637 -3.51 -33.23 20.54
N MET A 638 -4.58 -32.74 21.15
CA MET A 638 -4.59 -31.42 21.76
C MET A 638 -4.28 -31.54 23.26
N GLN A 639 -3.51 -30.61 23.80
CA GLN A 639 -3.20 -30.50 25.23
C GLN A 639 -3.39 -29.06 25.71
N PRO A 640 -4.25 -28.79 26.70
CA PRO A 640 -4.34 -27.47 27.31
C PRO A 640 -3.04 -27.13 28.04
N GLU A 641 -2.57 -25.90 27.91
CA GLU A 641 -1.38 -25.44 28.64
C GLU A 641 -1.77 -24.67 29.90
N GLY A 642 -1.16 -25.04 31.03
CA GLY A 642 -1.39 -24.40 32.34
C GLY A 642 -2.46 -25.08 33.18
N ALA A 643 -2.27 -25.05 34.51
CA ALA A 643 -3.25 -25.60 35.46
C ALA A 643 -4.50 -24.72 35.48
N GLY A 644 -5.63 -25.26 35.00
CA GLY A 644 -6.91 -24.54 34.96
C GLY A 644 -7.03 -23.59 33.76
N SER A 645 -6.67 -24.06 32.56
CA SER A 645 -6.63 -23.31 31.28
C SER A 645 -7.88 -22.48 30.94
N GLY A 646 -9.00 -22.63 31.64
CA GLY A 646 -10.23 -21.87 31.42
C GLY A 646 -10.99 -22.26 30.15
N ILE A 647 -10.41 -23.12 29.31
CA ILE A 647 -11.03 -23.61 28.07
C ILE A 647 -12.31 -24.39 28.44
N SER A 648 -13.45 -23.87 28.02
CA SER A 648 -14.76 -24.45 28.25
C SER A 648 -15.20 -25.38 27.12
N GLU A 649 -14.79 -25.11 25.88
CA GLU A 649 -15.10 -25.95 24.71
C GLU A 649 -13.89 -26.06 23.78
N TRP A 650 -13.78 -27.17 23.05
CA TRP A 650 -12.77 -27.34 22.01
C TRP A 650 -13.27 -28.25 20.89
N GLN A 651 -12.72 -28.06 19.69
CA GLN A 651 -13.03 -28.84 18.50
C GLN A 651 -11.78 -29.03 17.64
N ILE A 652 -11.67 -30.19 17.00
CA ILE A 652 -10.68 -30.49 15.97
C ILE A 652 -11.42 -30.98 14.73
N GLU A 653 -11.19 -30.34 13.59
CA GLU A 653 -11.66 -30.77 12.27
C GLU A 653 -10.45 -31.16 11.43
N VAL A 654 -10.56 -32.27 10.71
CA VAL A 654 -9.52 -32.75 9.80
C VAL A 654 -10.11 -32.88 8.41
N HIS A 655 -9.57 -32.10 7.46
CA HIS A 655 -9.94 -32.10 6.04
C HIS A 655 -8.88 -32.84 5.26
N ARG A 656 -9.28 -33.94 4.62
CA ARG A 656 -8.40 -34.74 3.75
C ARG A 656 -8.56 -34.30 2.31
N TYR A 657 -7.44 -34.26 1.59
CA TYR A 657 -7.42 -34.05 0.15
C TYR A 657 -7.54 -35.44 -0.54
N ASP A 658 -8.23 -35.54 -1.69
CA ASP A 658 -8.31 -36.81 -2.46
C ASP A 658 -7.11 -36.87 -3.42
N GLU A 659 -6.53 -38.08 -3.62
CA GLU A 659 -5.51 -38.38 -4.65
C GLU A 659 -5.95 -38.06 -6.09
#